data_AF-A0A7L2SFT7-F1
#
_entry.id   AF-A0A7L2SFT7-F1
#
_cell.length_a   1.000
_cell.length_b   1.000
_cell.length_c   1.000
_cell.angle_alpha   90.00
_cell.angle_beta   90.00
_cell.angle_gamma   90.00
#
_symmetry.space_group_name_H-M   'P 1'
#
loop_
_entity.id
_entity.type
_entity.pdbx_description
1 polymer ?
#
loop_
_entity_poly.entity_id
_entity_poly.type
_entity_poly.pdbx_seq_one_letter_code
_entity_poly.pdbx_strand_id
1 'polypeptide(L)'
;MQVKASLEEQNFTELWGKKAKELYGDKWNNFSDPQLRKIIGSIQTLGPSNLPLEKREQYNTILSDMDKIYSTAKVCLPNGTCWDLEPDLSDIMATSRSYKKLLYAWEGWHNAAGNPLRPKYEEFVKLSNEAYMTDGFDDTGSYWRSWYDSDSFEKDLERIYSQLEPLYLNLHAFVRRKLYDRYGPKYINLKGPIPAHLLGNMWAQQWNNIYDLMIPYPEKPNLDVTSTMVEQGWNATHMFRVSEEFFTSLGLLEMPSEFWEKSMLEKPTDGREVVCHASAWDFYNRKDFRIKQCTSVTMEQLFTVHHEMGHIQYYLQYKDQPVSFRSGANPGFHEAIGDVLSLSVSTPSHLKKIGLLSSATEDEGMAATLGSWVAWRALALPVALGRVWDMPEWVAVWQYSPELPQPLYGSMHNPLLTKYQGICAPVSRNESNFDPGAKYHIPGNTPYIRYFVSFILQFQFHKALCQAANHNGSLHTCDIYRSKEAGAKLREVLKAGSSKSWQDILLNLTGTGQMDAGPLLEYFSPVTKWLQEQNNKTNEVLGWPEFDWRPPVPEGYSESIDKIADEAQAKEFLSEYNSTAEEVWNAYTEASWAYNTNITDHNKEIMLEKNLAMSKHTLEYGLRARQFDTSDFQDQSVTRILKKLSVIERAALPESELKEYNALLSDMETTYSVAKVCRENKTCHPLDPDLTDMMATSRDYDVLLFAWKGWRDASGKKMRNNYKRYVELSNKAATLNGYKDNGAYWRSLYETPTFEEDLERLYLQLQPLYLNLHAYVRRALYREYGAEHINLRGPIPAHLLGNMWAQSWSNIFDLVIPFPNATKVDATPAMKKQGWTPKKMFEESDRFFTSLGLIPMPQEFWDKSMIEKPSDGREVVCHASAWDFYNRKDFRIKQCTVVNMDDLITVHHEMGHVQYFLQYKDQPISFRDGANPGFHEAVGDVMALSVSTPKHLHSINLLDQVMENEESDINYLMSIALDKIAFLPFGYLMDQWRWKVFDGRIKEDEYNREWWNLRMKYQGLCPPALRSEDDFDPGAKFHIPANVPYIRYFVSFVIQFQFHQALCDAAGHKGPLHTCDIYQSQEAGKILGDALKLGFSKPWPEAMQLITGQPNMSAEALMRYFEPLMTWLEKENKKNGEVLGWPEYSWTPYSGMQGSAKHSSKTDFLGMSLTESQATAGGWVLLALALIFLITTIFFGVKFSSARRKAFKSSSEMELK
;
A
#
# COMPACT_ATOMS: atom_id res chain seq x y z
N MET A 1 23.93 -29.81 36.40
CA MET A 1 23.17 -30.88 37.09
C MET A 1 22.77 -31.98 36.13
N GLN A 2 22.11 -31.67 35.00
CA GLN A 2 21.73 -32.66 33.97
C GLN A 2 22.88 -33.56 33.51
N VAL A 3 24.02 -32.98 33.09
CA VAL A 3 25.22 -33.75 32.72
C VAL A 3 25.64 -34.75 33.80
N LYS A 4 25.67 -34.32 35.06
CA LYS A 4 26.03 -35.19 36.19
C LYS A 4 25.03 -36.35 36.36
N ALA A 5 23.73 -36.07 36.26
CA ALA A 5 22.70 -37.10 36.33
C ALA A 5 22.80 -38.10 35.18
N SER A 6 23.05 -37.63 33.95
CA SER A 6 23.26 -38.50 32.78
C SER A 6 24.50 -39.39 32.94
N LEU A 7 25.58 -38.88 33.54
CA LEU A 7 26.77 -39.69 33.83
C LEU A 7 26.50 -40.74 34.91
N GLU A 8 25.71 -40.42 35.94
CA GLU A 8 25.29 -41.38 36.97
C GLU A 8 24.44 -42.50 36.37
N GLU A 9 23.48 -42.16 35.50
CA GLU A 9 22.68 -43.12 34.73
C GLU A 9 23.57 -43.97 33.81
N GLN A 10 24.45 -43.36 33.03
CA GLN A 10 25.35 -44.07 32.11
C GLN A 10 26.32 -45.01 32.85
N ASN A 11 26.77 -44.65 34.06
CA ASN A 11 27.57 -45.55 34.90
C ASN A 11 26.74 -46.77 35.35
N PHE A 12 25.48 -46.57 35.71
CA PHE A 12 24.58 -47.69 36.02
C PHE A 12 24.37 -48.60 34.81
N THR A 13 24.09 -48.02 33.64
CA THR A 13 23.91 -48.73 32.36
C THR A 13 25.17 -49.48 31.96
N GLU A 14 26.35 -48.89 32.09
CA GLU A 14 27.63 -49.56 31.81
C GLU A 14 27.84 -50.77 32.72
N LEU A 15 27.64 -50.63 34.04
CA LEU A 15 27.87 -51.71 35.00
C LEU A 15 26.96 -52.92 34.72
N TRP A 16 25.67 -52.68 34.52
CA TRP A 16 24.71 -53.75 34.25
C TRP A 16 24.81 -54.30 32.84
N GLY A 17 25.03 -53.44 31.85
CA GLY A 17 25.18 -53.84 30.45
C GLY A 17 26.44 -54.68 30.22
N LYS A 18 27.59 -54.29 30.80
CA LYS A 18 28.82 -55.11 30.76
C LYS A 18 28.60 -56.47 31.41
N LYS A 19 27.96 -56.49 32.59
CA LYS A 19 27.64 -57.74 33.30
C LYS A 19 26.69 -58.63 32.48
N ALA A 20 25.71 -58.05 31.80
CA ALA A 20 24.81 -58.79 30.93
C ALA A 20 25.52 -59.33 29.66
N LYS A 21 26.43 -58.56 29.06
CA LYS A 21 27.28 -59.02 27.94
C LYS A 21 28.21 -60.14 28.39
N GLU A 22 28.85 -60.02 29.56
CA GLU A 22 29.74 -61.05 30.12
C GLU A 22 29.00 -62.37 30.41
N LEU A 23 27.85 -62.30 31.08
CA LEU A 23 27.11 -63.49 31.50
C LEU A 23 26.35 -64.15 30.34
N TYR A 24 25.85 -63.36 29.38
CA TYR A 24 24.84 -63.83 28.43
C TYR A 24 25.09 -63.44 26.96
N GLY A 25 26.17 -62.71 26.62
CA GLY A 25 26.41 -62.13 25.29
C GLY A 25 26.29 -63.13 24.12
N ASP A 26 26.85 -64.32 24.26
CA ASP A 26 26.83 -65.32 23.17
C ASP A 26 25.60 -66.24 23.19
N LYS A 27 24.72 -66.13 24.20
CA LYS A 27 23.67 -67.13 24.48
C LYS A 27 22.27 -66.56 24.68
N TRP A 28 22.11 -65.27 24.93
CA TRP A 28 20.82 -64.67 25.25
C TRP A 28 19.77 -64.86 24.15
N ASN A 29 20.19 -64.80 22.89
CA ASN A 29 19.32 -65.03 21.73
C ASN A 29 18.71 -66.44 21.69
N ASN A 30 19.34 -67.41 22.37
CA ASN A 30 18.88 -68.80 22.43
C ASN A 30 17.93 -69.06 23.61
N PHE A 31 17.60 -68.06 24.43
CA PHE A 31 16.65 -68.23 25.54
C PHE A 31 15.26 -68.54 24.99
N SER A 32 14.65 -69.62 25.50
CA SER A 32 13.30 -70.05 25.11
C SER A 32 12.20 -69.11 25.59
N ASP A 33 12.46 -68.32 26.63
CA ASP A 33 11.56 -67.28 27.12
C ASP A 33 11.76 -65.98 26.30
N PRO A 34 10.76 -65.55 25.51
CA PRO A 34 10.86 -64.35 24.69
C PRO A 34 10.92 -63.05 25.51
N GLN A 35 10.30 -63.02 26.70
CA GLN A 35 10.37 -61.85 27.57
C GLN A 35 11.78 -61.70 28.16
N LEU A 36 12.36 -62.81 28.62
CA LEU A 36 13.74 -62.80 29.11
C LEU A 36 14.73 -62.40 28.00
N ARG A 37 14.53 -62.90 26.77
CA ARG A 37 15.35 -62.52 25.61
C ARG A 37 15.29 -61.01 25.37
N LYS A 38 14.09 -60.41 25.40
CA LYS A 38 13.91 -58.97 25.20
C LYS A 38 14.53 -58.13 26.33
N ILE A 39 14.37 -58.53 27.59
CA ILE A 39 14.98 -57.85 28.74
C ILE A 39 16.50 -57.87 28.64
N ILE A 40 17.10 -59.05 28.40
CA ILE A 40 18.55 -59.19 28.35
C ILE A 40 19.14 -58.48 27.13
N GLY A 41 18.48 -58.57 25.97
CA GLY A 41 18.86 -57.79 24.78
C GLY A 41 18.87 -56.29 25.04
N SER A 42 17.82 -55.76 25.69
CA SER A 42 17.74 -54.34 26.04
C SER A 42 18.83 -53.90 27.04
N ILE A 43 19.12 -54.71 28.08
CA ILE A 43 20.17 -54.38 29.06
C ILE A 43 21.56 -54.41 28.42
N GLN A 44 21.78 -55.25 27.40
CA GLN A 44 23.06 -55.34 26.70
C GLN A 44 23.34 -54.16 25.76
N THR A 45 22.38 -53.30 25.44
CA THR A 45 22.62 -52.08 24.67
C THR A 45 23.07 -50.95 25.61
N LEU A 46 24.32 -50.50 25.48
CA LEU A 46 24.92 -49.49 26.37
C LEU A 46 24.76 -48.05 25.85
N GLY A 47 24.63 -47.87 24.53
CA GLY A 47 24.54 -46.57 23.87
C GLY A 47 25.71 -45.66 24.25
N PRO A 48 25.47 -44.39 24.65
CA PRO A 48 26.50 -43.46 25.09
C PRO A 48 27.43 -44.00 26.18
N SER A 49 26.98 -44.99 26.95
CA SER A 49 27.78 -45.65 27.99
C SER A 49 28.94 -46.49 27.41
N ASN A 50 29.00 -46.72 26.09
CA ASN A 50 30.17 -47.32 25.44
C ASN A 50 31.35 -46.35 25.33
N LEU A 51 31.10 -45.04 25.33
CA LEU A 51 32.15 -44.03 25.18
C LEU A 51 33.04 -43.96 26.44
N PRO A 52 34.32 -43.60 26.31
CA PRO A 52 35.15 -43.20 27.45
C PRO A 52 34.53 -42.02 28.22
N LEU A 53 34.83 -41.91 29.53
CA LEU A 53 34.23 -40.90 30.42
C LEU A 53 34.32 -39.47 29.87
N GLU A 54 35.47 -39.06 29.34
CA GLU A 54 35.66 -37.73 28.74
C GLU A 54 34.72 -37.48 27.55
N LYS A 55 34.56 -38.49 26.68
CA LYS A 55 33.61 -38.42 25.56
C LYS A 55 32.15 -38.46 26.01
N ARG A 56 31.82 -39.16 27.11
CA ARG A 56 30.47 -39.10 27.71
C ARG A 56 30.16 -37.72 28.26
N GLU A 57 31.12 -37.11 28.97
CA GLU A 57 31.00 -35.74 29.46
C GLU A 57 30.79 -34.77 28.30
N GLN A 58 31.58 -34.89 27.23
CA GLN A 58 31.43 -34.09 26.02
C GLN A 58 30.06 -34.32 25.34
N TYR A 59 29.63 -35.57 25.16
CA TYR A 59 28.33 -35.94 24.57
C TYR A 59 27.16 -35.28 25.30
N ASN A 60 27.12 -35.43 26.62
CA ASN A 60 26.06 -34.87 27.46
C ASN A 60 26.13 -33.33 27.53
N THR A 61 27.33 -32.75 27.51
CA THR A 61 27.51 -31.28 27.49
C THR A 61 27.02 -30.69 26.18
N ILE A 62 27.33 -31.32 25.05
CA ILE A 62 26.85 -30.87 23.74
C ILE A 62 25.32 -30.88 23.69
N LEU A 63 24.67 -31.96 24.14
CA LEU A 63 23.21 -32.03 24.22
C LEU A 63 22.62 -30.89 25.10
N SER A 64 23.20 -30.67 26.27
CA SER A 64 22.75 -29.61 27.19
C SER A 64 22.95 -28.20 26.60
N ASP A 65 24.06 -27.97 25.91
CA ASP A 65 24.32 -26.70 25.22
C ASP A 65 23.36 -26.46 24.05
N MET A 66 23.06 -27.50 23.28
CA MET A 66 22.13 -27.41 22.16
C MET A 66 20.70 -27.09 22.64
N ASP A 67 20.24 -27.76 23.70
CA ASP A 67 18.97 -27.46 24.36
C ASP A 67 18.92 -26.02 24.91
N LYS A 68 20.02 -25.55 25.53
CA LYS A 68 20.14 -24.18 26.01
C LYS A 68 20.06 -23.15 24.89
N ILE A 69 20.77 -23.37 23.78
CA ILE A 69 20.73 -22.46 22.62
C ILE A 69 19.31 -22.36 22.08
N TYR A 70 18.64 -23.49 21.88
CA TYR A 70 17.28 -23.53 21.37
C TYR A 70 16.30 -22.81 22.31
N SER A 71 16.38 -23.09 23.61
CA SER A 71 15.45 -22.55 24.62
C SER A 71 15.64 -21.07 24.93
N THR A 72 16.78 -20.47 24.59
CA THR A 72 17.10 -19.06 24.88
C THR A 72 17.17 -18.18 23.64
N ALA A 73 16.99 -18.75 22.45
CA ALA A 73 16.98 -18.01 21.20
C ALA A 73 15.78 -17.04 21.14
N LYS A 74 16.01 -15.83 20.60
CA LYS A 74 14.98 -14.80 20.41
C LYS A 74 15.17 -14.12 19.06
N VAL A 75 14.09 -13.59 18.49
CA VAL A 75 14.11 -12.82 17.24
C VAL A 75 13.87 -11.35 17.56
N CYS A 76 14.87 -10.49 17.32
CA CYS A 76 14.81 -9.10 17.73
C CYS A 76 14.59 -8.15 16.55
N LEU A 77 13.61 -7.25 16.69
CA LEU A 77 13.31 -6.18 15.75
C LEU A 77 14.37 -5.07 15.79
N PRO A 78 14.48 -4.24 14.74
CA PRO A 78 15.38 -3.09 14.72
C PRO A 78 15.12 -2.07 15.84
N ASN A 79 13.90 -2.01 16.37
CA ASN A 79 13.51 -1.13 17.48
C ASN A 79 13.95 -1.64 18.87
N GLY A 80 14.56 -2.83 18.95
CA GLY A 80 15.05 -3.45 20.19
C GLY A 80 14.07 -4.40 20.88
N THR A 81 12.84 -4.53 20.40
CA THR A 81 11.87 -5.52 20.91
C THR A 81 12.24 -6.91 20.41
N CYS A 82 12.20 -7.94 21.27
CA CYS A 82 12.48 -9.32 20.89
C CYS A 82 11.26 -10.22 21.09
N TRP A 83 11.10 -11.19 20.20
CA TRP A 83 10.07 -12.21 20.21
C TRP A 83 10.66 -13.55 20.63
N ASP A 84 10.04 -14.17 21.62
CA ASP A 84 10.30 -15.56 22.00
C ASP A 84 9.56 -16.51 21.04
N LEU A 85 9.99 -17.78 20.97
CA LEU A 85 9.27 -18.79 20.18
C LEU A 85 7.81 -18.90 20.64
N GLU A 86 7.60 -18.96 21.96
CA GLU A 86 6.30 -19.07 22.60
C GLU A 86 6.11 -17.99 23.68
N PRO A 87 5.07 -17.15 23.60
CA PRO A 87 3.97 -17.21 22.62
C PRO A 87 4.22 -16.40 21.33
N ASP A 88 5.17 -15.46 21.31
CA ASP A 88 5.19 -14.37 20.33
C ASP A 88 5.27 -14.83 18.87
N LEU A 89 6.30 -15.61 18.52
CA LEU A 89 6.49 -16.06 17.13
C LEU A 89 5.41 -17.04 16.71
N SER A 90 4.99 -17.95 17.57
CA SER A 90 3.89 -18.88 17.28
C SER A 90 2.58 -18.14 17.03
N ASP A 91 2.25 -17.13 17.83
CA ASP A 91 1.07 -16.28 17.60
C ASP A 91 1.18 -15.50 16.29
N ILE A 92 2.36 -14.92 15.99
CA ILE A 92 2.59 -14.23 14.72
C ILE A 92 2.39 -15.17 13.54
N MET A 93 2.96 -16.37 13.59
CA MET A 93 2.80 -17.37 12.52
C MET A 93 1.35 -17.82 12.38
N ALA A 94 0.60 -17.90 13.49
CA ALA A 94 -0.78 -18.34 13.48
C ALA A 94 -1.76 -17.28 12.95
N THR A 95 -1.62 -16.02 13.39
CA THR A 95 -2.64 -14.97 13.16
C THR A 95 -2.26 -13.97 12.07
N SER A 96 -0.97 -13.75 11.82
CA SER A 96 -0.54 -12.77 10.81
C SER A 96 -0.84 -13.27 9.40
N ARG A 97 -1.19 -12.33 8.52
CA ARG A 97 -1.30 -12.54 7.07
C ARG A 97 -0.39 -11.57 6.29
N SER A 98 0.55 -10.92 6.99
CA SER A 98 1.57 -10.06 6.37
C SER A 98 2.73 -10.91 5.89
N TYR A 99 2.97 -10.92 4.58
CA TYR A 99 4.08 -11.67 3.97
C TYR A 99 5.43 -11.29 4.60
N LYS A 100 5.72 -9.98 4.71
CA LYS A 100 6.97 -9.46 5.28
C LYS A 100 7.15 -9.85 6.76
N LYS A 101 6.09 -9.75 7.57
CA LYS A 101 6.16 -10.07 9.00
C LYS A 101 6.37 -11.56 9.24
N LEU A 102 5.64 -12.41 8.49
CA LEU A 102 5.81 -13.86 8.52
C LEU A 102 7.21 -14.27 8.05
N LEU A 103 7.73 -13.61 7.01
CA LEU A 103 9.07 -13.86 6.50
C LEU A 103 10.14 -13.53 7.54
N TYR A 104 10.00 -12.37 8.20
CA TYR A 104 10.91 -11.93 9.24
C TYR A 104 10.92 -12.86 10.45
N ALA A 105 9.74 -13.27 10.91
CA ALA A 105 9.59 -14.23 11.99
C ALA A 105 10.27 -15.57 11.65
N TRP A 106 9.99 -16.11 10.45
CA TRP A 106 10.54 -17.38 9.99
C TRP A 106 12.07 -17.32 9.83
N GLU A 107 12.58 -16.35 9.09
CA GLU A 107 14.01 -16.20 8.83
C GLU A 107 14.78 -15.95 10.13
N GLY A 108 14.27 -15.04 10.97
CA GLY A 108 14.87 -14.68 12.24
C GLY A 108 15.03 -15.88 13.16
N TRP A 109 13.97 -16.69 13.32
CA TRP A 109 14.01 -17.87 14.20
C TRP A 109 15.02 -18.91 13.71
N HIS A 110 14.97 -19.23 12.42
CA HIS A 110 15.88 -20.22 11.84
C HIS A 110 17.34 -19.78 11.93
N ASN A 111 17.60 -18.48 11.81
CA ASN A 111 18.93 -17.92 11.96
C ASN A 111 19.40 -17.92 13.44
N ALA A 112 18.53 -17.53 14.37
CA ALA A 112 18.86 -17.40 15.78
C ALA A 112 19.00 -18.75 16.50
N ALA A 113 18.09 -19.70 16.23
CA ALA A 113 18.10 -21.02 16.86
C ALA A 113 18.93 -22.04 16.08
N GLY A 114 18.81 -22.07 14.74
CA GLY A 114 19.43 -23.10 13.90
C GLY A 114 20.93 -22.94 13.73
N ASN A 115 21.38 -21.80 13.20
CA ASN A 115 22.79 -21.62 12.81
C ASN A 115 23.81 -21.88 13.94
N PRO A 116 23.59 -21.46 15.20
CA PRO A 116 24.53 -21.72 16.29
C PRO A 116 24.64 -23.22 16.68
N LEU A 117 23.63 -24.03 16.36
CA LEU A 117 23.61 -25.46 16.68
C LEU A 117 24.46 -26.31 15.74
N ARG A 118 24.70 -25.84 14.51
CA ARG A 118 25.39 -26.61 13.47
C ARG A 118 26.70 -27.28 13.94
N PRO A 119 27.72 -26.54 14.43
CA PRO A 119 28.99 -27.17 14.80
C PRO A 119 28.85 -28.13 15.99
N LYS A 120 27.89 -27.88 16.88
CA LYS A 120 27.59 -28.76 18.02
C LYS A 120 26.93 -30.06 17.57
N TYR A 121 25.97 -29.97 16.65
CA TYR A 121 25.27 -31.13 16.11
C TYR A 121 26.21 -32.03 15.31
N GLU A 122 27.12 -31.46 14.50
CA GLU A 122 28.14 -32.21 13.76
C GLU A 122 29.04 -33.03 14.69
N GLU A 123 29.41 -32.49 15.85
CA GLU A 123 30.23 -33.21 16.84
C GLU A 123 29.41 -34.24 17.63
N PHE A 124 28.18 -33.90 18.01
CA PHE A 124 27.23 -34.83 18.64
C PHE A 124 27.03 -36.10 17.79
N VAL A 125 26.81 -35.90 16.49
CA VAL A 125 26.62 -36.95 15.49
C VAL A 125 27.78 -37.96 15.49
N LYS A 126 29.03 -37.50 15.51
CA LYS A 126 30.22 -38.37 15.54
C LYS A 126 30.26 -39.22 16.81
N LEU A 127 30.06 -38.58 17.97
CA LEU A 127 30.09 -39.27 19.27
C LEU A 127 28.94 -40.27 19.40
N SER A 128 27.75 -39.89 18.91
CA SER A 128 26.58 -40.78 18.91
C SER A 128 26.82 -42.03 18.05
N ASN A 129 27.35 -41.87 16.85
CA ASN A 129 27.66 -43.02 15.99
C ASN A 129 28.73 -43.93 16.62
N GLU A 130 29.80 -43.36 17.17
CA GLU A 130 30.83 -44.15 17.89
C GLU A 130 30.22 -44.99 19.02
N ALA A 131 29.28 -44.41 19.77
CA ALA A 131 28.61 -45.07 20.88
C ALA A 131 27.79 -46.30 20.45
N TYR A 132 26.98 -46.17 19.40
CA TYR A 132 26.10 -47.25 18.93
C TYR A 132 26.80 -48.27 18.02
N MET A 133 27.86 -47.88 17.29
CA MET A 133 28.72 -48.83 16.57
C MET A 133 29.36 -49.86 17.51
N THR A 134 29.68 -49.45 18.74
CA THR A 134 30.23 -50.36 19.76
C THR A 134 29.20 -51.39 20.27
N ASP A 135 27.89 -51.14 20.07
CA ASP A 135 26.82 -52.10 20.35
C ASP A 135 26.47 -53.00 19.16
N GLY A 136 27.17 -52.86 18.03
CA GLY A 136 26.95 -53.69 16.83
C GLY A 136 25.92 -53.13 15.84
N PHE A 137 25.54 -51.85 15.98
CA PHE A 137 24.72 -51.13 14.99
C PHE A 137 25.61 -50.41 13.96
N ASP A 138 25.14 -50.21 12.72
CA ASP A 138 25.91 -49.46 11.72
C ASP A 138 26.13 -47.98 12.08
N ASP A 139 25.13 -47.34 12.72
CA ASP A 139 25.15 -45.94 13.15
C ASP A 139 24.01 -45.70 14.18
N THR A 140 23.84 -44.45 14.65
CA THR A 140 22.74 -44.09 15.56
C THR A 140 21.37 -44.29 14.93
N GLY A 141 21.24 -44.07 13.61
CA GLY A 141 20.00 -44.23 12.87
C GLY A 141 19.56 -45.69 12.73
N SER A 142 20.50 -46.62 12.51
CA SER A 142 20.19 -48.05 12.48
C SER A 142 19.75 -48.58 13.84
N TYR A 143 20.31 -48.05 14.94
CA TYR A 143 19.78 -48.27 16.28
C TYR A 143 18.33 -47.78 16.41
N TRP A 144 18.00 -46.56 15.97
CA TRP A 144 16.62 -46.06 16.02
C TRP A 144 15.64 -46.89 15.17
N ARG A 145 16.08 -47.39 14.01
CA ARG A 145 15.25 -48.27 13.16
C ARG A 145 15.00 -49.62 13.84
N SER A 146 15.96 -50.15 14.60
CA SER A 146 15.83 -51.43 15.32
C SER A 146 14.66 -51.46 16.31
N TRP A 147 14.21 -50.30 16.80
CA TRP A 147 13.06 -50.19 17.72
C TRP A 147 11.73 -50.65 17.12
N TYR A 148 11.62 -50.71 15.80
CA TYR A 148 10.43 -51.18 15.09
C TYR A 148 10.48 -52.67 14.75
N ASP A 149 11.55 -53.40 15.09
CA ASP A 149 11.62 -54.88 15.06
C ASP A 149 10.97 -55.49 13.81
N SER A 150 11.35 -54.98 12.63
CA SER A 150 10.77 -55.35 11.33
C SER A 150 11.77 -55.18 10.19
N ASP A 151 12.06 -56.28 9.49
CA ASP A 151 12.96 -56.32 8.33
C ASP A 151 12.36 -55.63 7.08
N SER A 152 11.05 -55.38 7.05
CA SER A 152 10.34 -54.71 5.95
C SER A 152 9.99 -53.25 6.24
N PHE A 153 10.40 -52.72 7.39
CA PHE A 153 9.91 -51.43 7.89
C PHE A 153 10.03 -50.29 6.87
N GLU A 154 11.18 -50.13 6.22
CA GLU A 154 11.40 -49.09 5.20
C GLU A 154 10.46 -49.24 3.99
N LYS A 155 10.30 -50.48 3.48
CA LYS A 155 9.39 -50.77 2.37
C LYS A 155 7.93 -50.53 2.74
N ASP A 156 7.57 -50.80 3.99
CA ASP A 156 6.23 -50.53 4.52
C ASP A 156 5.94 -49.01 4.55
N LEU A 157 6.90 -48.20 4.96
CA LEU A 157 6.78 -46.74 4.96
C LEU A 157 6.64 -46.17 3.54
N GLU A 158 7.43 -46.66 2.57
CA GLU A 158 7.32 -46.24 1.17
C GLU A 158 5.97 -46.61 0.54
N ARG A 159 5.49 -47.84 0.82
CA ARG A 159 4.17 -48.30 0.38
C ARG A 159 3.06 -47.40 0.93
N ILE A 160 3.11 -47.10 2.23
CA ILE A 160 2.14 -46.23 2.90
C ILE A 160 2.19 -44.81 2.31
N TYR A 161 3.38 -44.24 2.14
CA TYR A 161 3.52 -42.92 1.53
C TYR A 161 2.86 -42.86 0.14
N SER A 162 3.13 -43.86 -0.70
CA SER A 162 2.55 -43.94 -2.05
C SER A 162 1.02 -44.05 -2.03
N GLN A 163 0.43 -44.62 -0.98
CA GLN A 163 -1.02 -44.65 -0.79
C GLN A 163 -1.60 -43.27 -0.39
N LEU A 164 -0.83 -42.45 0.34
CA LEU A 164 -1.25 -41.13 0.81
C LEU A 164 -1.02 -40.01 -0.21
N GLU A 165 -0.05 -40.17 -1.11
CA GLU A 165 0.39 -39.16 -2.08
C GLU A 165 -0.76 -38.50 -2.86
N PRO A 166 -1.75 -39.23 -3.43
CA PRO A 166 -2.83 -38.60 -4.19
C PRO A 166 -3.69 -37.62 -3.38
N LEU A 167 -3.94 -37.93 -2.11
CA LEU A 167 -4.68 -37.05 -1.20
C LEU A 167 -3.86 -35.79 -0.90
N TYR A 168 -2.57 -35.95 -0.60
CA TYR A 168 -1.70 -34.82 -0.32
C TYR A 168 -1.54 -33.87 -1.52
N LEU A 169 -1.34 -34.40 -2.72
CA LEU A 169 -1.20 -33.57 -3.92
C LEU A 169 -2.43 -32.72 -4.18
N ASN A 170 -3.63 -33.26 -3.91
CA ASN A 170 -4.88 -32.51 -4.02
C ASN A 170 -4.99 -31.43 -2.94
N LEU A 171 -4.61 -31.74 -1.70
CA LEU A 171 -4.59 -30.75 -0.62
C LEU A 171 -3.61 -29.61 -0.93
N HIS A 172 -2.38 -29.93 -1.33
CA HIS A 172 -1.32 -28.98 -1.68
C HIS A 172 -1.76 -28.04 -2.81
N ALA A 173 -2.31 -28.56 -3.89
CA ALA A 173 -2.78 -27.76 -5.02
C ALA A 173 -3.85 -26.75 -4.61
N PHE A 174 -4.82 -27.18 -3.79
CA PHE A 174 -5.87 -26.31 -3.27
C PHE A 174 -5.30 -25.20 -2.37
N VAL A 175 -4.41 -25.54 -1.43
CA VAL A 175 -3.76 -24.57 -0.54
C VAL A 175 -2.98 -23.53 -1.35
N ARG A 176 -2.21 -23.99 -2.34
CA ARG A 176 -1.41 -23.14 -3.21
C ARG A 176 -2.28 -22.16 -3.99
N ARG A 177 -3.43 -22.58 -4.53
CA ARG A 177 -4.39 -21.68 -5.18
C ARG A 177 -4.92 -20.62 -4.21
N LYS A 178 -5.31 -21.00 -3.00
CA LYS A 178 -5.83 -20.04 -2.01
C LYS A 178 -4.78 -19.03 -1.57
N LEU A 179 -3.54 -19.46 -1.41
CA LEU A 179 -2.43 -18.55 -1.15
C LEU A 179 -2.14 -17.64 -2.36
N TYR A 180 -2.28 -18.14 -3.59
CA TYR A 180 -2.14 -17.34 -4.81
C TYR A 180 -3.21 -16.24 -4.88
N ASP A 181 -4.46 -16.57 -4.56
CA ASP A 181 -5.55 -15.59 -4.55
C ASP A 181 -5.31 -14.47 -3.52
N ARG A 182 -4.57 -14.79 -2.44
CA ARG A 182 -4.26 -13.85 -1.36
C ARG A 182 -3.00 -13.01 -1.61
N TYR A 183 -1.88 -13.64 -1.96
CA TYR A 183 -0.57 -12.99 -2.07
C TYR A 183 -0.16 -12.67 -3.52
N GLY A 184 -0.95 -13.13 -4.49
CA GLY A 184 -0.74 -12.87 -5.90
C GLY A 184 0.41 -13.66 -6.54
N PRO A 185 0.58 -13.52 -7.86
CA PRO A 185 1.59 -14.25 -8.64
C PRO A 185 3.04 -13.88 -8.30
N LYS A 186 3.25 -12.73 -7.64
CA LYS A 186 4.58 -12.28 -7.20
C LYS A 186 5.19 -13.24 -6.18
N TYR A 187 4.36 -13.74 -5.27
CA TYR A 187 4.81 -14.53 -4.11
C TYR A 187 4.36 -15.99 -4.14
N ILE A 188 3.50 -16.37 -5.07
CA ILE A 188 3.00 -17.74 -5.22
C ILE A 188 3.01 -18.13 -6.70
N ASN A 189 3.61 -19.28 -6.99
CA ASN A 189 3.58 -19.89 -8.32
C ASN A 189 2.69 -21.13 -8.29
N LEU A 190 1.62 -21.16 -9.09
CA LEU A 190 0.67 -22.27 -9.18
C LEU A 190 1.28 -23.59 -9.69
N LYS A 191 2.53 -23.59 -10.15
CA LYS A 191 3.29 -24.78 -10.57
C LYS A 191 4.53 -25.04 -9.69
N GLY A 192 4.81 -24.16 -8.74
CA GLY A 192 5.97 -24.22 -7.87
C GLY A 192 5.64 -24.73 -6.46
N PRO A 193 6.66 -24.87 -5.59
CA PRO A 193 6.46 -25.17 -4.18
C PRO A 193 5.85 -23.98 -3.40
N ILE A 194 5.28 -24.26 -2.21
CA ILE A 194 4.71 -23.25 -1.32
C ILE A 194 5.81 -22.71 -0.38
N PRO A 195 5.94 -21.38 -0.19
CA PRO A 195 6.87 -20.81 0.79
C PRO A 195 6.51 -21.19 2.23
N ALA A 196 7.46 -21.75 3.00
CA ALA A 196 7.21 -22.32 4.33
C ALA A 196 6.54 -21.36 5.33
N HIS A 197 6.95 -20.09 5.35
CA HIS A 197 6.43 -19.08 6.28
C HIS A 197 4.94 -18.74 6.11
N LEU A 198 4.28 -19.19 5.03
CA LEU A 198 2.86 -18.91 4.77
C LEU A 198 1.93 -20.01 5.28
N LEU A 199 2.47 -21.07 5.89
CA LEU A 199 1.72 -22.26 6.28
C LEU A 199 1.32 -22.30 7.76
N GLY A 200 1.34 -21.14 8.42
CA GLY A 200 0.69 -20.94 9.72
C GLY A 200 1.47 -21.41 10.96
N ASN A 201 2.63 -22.06 10.79
CA ASN A 201 3.56 -22.34 11.89
C ASN A 201 5.03 -22.29 11.42
N MET A 202 5.94 -22.25 12.39
CA MET A 202 7.37 -22.04 12.16
C MET A 202 8.01 -23.09 11.23
N TRP A 203 7.51 -24.32 11.22
CA TRP A 203 8.15 -25.45 10.51
C TRP A 203 7.35 -25.95 9.30
N ALA A 204 6.22 -25.31 8.98
CA ALA A 204 5.27 -25.71 7.94
C ALA A 204 4.76 -27.17 8.05
N GLN A 205 4.83 -27.75 9.25
CA GLN A 205 4.62 -29.18 9.49
C GLN A 205 3.15 -29.56 9.74
N GLN A 206 2.32 -28.54 10.00
CA GLN A 206 0.86 -28.56 10.15
C GLN A 206 0.32 -27.27 9.55
N TRP A 207 -0.87 -27.27 8.94
CA TRP A 207 -1.44 -26.13 8.22
C TRP A 207 -2.78 -25.65 8.83
N ASN A 208 -3.14 -26.09 10.03
CA ASN A 208 -4.40 -25.73 10.69
C ASN A 208 -4.56 -24.23 10.93
N ASN A 209 -3.47 -23.49 11.16
CA ASN A 209 -3.52 -22.06 11.45
C ASN A 209 -3.88 -21.16 10.27
N ILE A 210 -3.92 -21.72 9.05
CA ILE A 210 -4.40 -21.01 7.84
C ILE A 210 -5.80 -21.49 7.43
N TYR A 211 -6.50 -22.21 8.29
CA TYR A 211 -7.82 -22.79 7.98
C TYR A 211 -8.87 -21.74 7.61
N ASP A 212 -8.79 -20.54 8.19
CA ASP A 212 -9.62 -19.37 7.85
C ASP A 212 -9.59 -19.02 6.35
N LEU A 213 -8.45 -19.24 5.68
CA LEU A 213 -8.29 -19.01 4.24
C LEU A 213 -8.84 -20.16 3.38
N MET A 214 -9.15 -21.29 4.02
CA MET A 214 -9.23 -22.60 3.39
C MET A 214 -10.56 -23.30 3.65
N ILE A 215 -11.51 -22.58 4.27
CA ILE A 215 -12.82 -23.09 4.66
C ILE A 215 -13.56 -23.63 3.42
N PRO A 216 -13.89 -24.93 3.37
CA PRO A 216 -14.60 -25.51 2.23
C PRO A 216 -16.00 -24.92 2.01
N TYR A 217 -16.70 -24.63 3.11
CA TYR A 217 -18.07 -24.12 3.14
C TYR A 217 -18.20 -22.98 4.18
N PRO A 218 -17.88 -21.72 3.80
CA PRO A 218 -17.84 -20.59 4.74
C PRO A 218 -19.19 -20.25 5.38
N GLU A 219 -20.30 -20.64 4.73
CA GLU A 219 -21.67 -20.45 5.24
C GLU A 219 -22.07 -21.45 6.33
N LYS A 220 -21.21 -22.44 6.65
CA LYS A 220 -21.45 -23.45 7.69
C LYS A 220 -20.71 -23.08 8.99
N PRO A 221 -21.22 -23.47 10.17
CA PRO A 221 -20.57 -23.18 11.45
C PRO A 221 -19.12 -23.69 11.49
N ASN A 222 -18.19 -22.85 11.94
CA ASN A 222 -16.82 -23.26 12.20
C ASN A 222 -16.77 -24.20 13.42
N LEU A 223 -15.92 -25.21 13.36
CA LEU A 223 -15.74 -26.20 14.42
C LEU A 223 -14.77 -25.72 15.52
N ASP A 224 -14.03 -24.62 15.29
CA ASP A 224 -13.16 -24.03 16.30
C ASP A 224 -13.97 -23.48 17.48
N VAL A 225 -13.87 -24.14 18.63
CA VAL A 225 -14.58 -23.80 19.88
C VAL A 225 -13.75 -22.94 20.84
N THR A 226 -12.63 -22.39 20.37
CA THR A 226 -11.73 -21.57 21.22
C THR A 226 -12.47 -20.39 21.86
N SER A 227 -13.27 -19.63 21.10
CA SER A 227 -14.05 -18.52 21.64
C SER A 227 -15.03 -18.98 22.71
N THR A 228 -15.74 -20.09 22.47
CA THR A 228 -16.68 -20.69 23.42
C THR A 228 -15.99 -21.09 24.73
N MET A 229 -14.80 -21.71 24.67
CA MET A 229 -14.03 -22.07 25.86
C MET A 229 -13.63 -20.83 26.68
N VAL A 230 -13.20 -19.76 26.01
CA VAL A 230 -12.83 -18.49 26.64
C VAL A 230 -14.05 -17.81 27.27
N GLU A 231 -15.18 -17.75 26.56
CA GLU A 231 -16.45 -17.20 27.06
C GLU A 231 -16.99 -17.97 28.29
N GLN A 232 -16.79 -19.28 28.32
CA GLN A 232 -17.14 -20.13 29.46
C GLN A 232 -16.11 -20.08 30.62
N GLY A 233 -15.02 -19.32 30.48
CA GLY A 233 -14.01 -19.15 31.53
C GLY A 233 -13.13 -20.38 31.78
N TRP A 234 -12.86 -21.19 30.74
CA TRP A 234 -11.96 -22.34 30.84
C TRP A 234 -10.52 -21.88 31.18
N ASN A 235 -9.77 -22.74 31.87
CA ASN A 235 -8.33 -22.56 32.15
C ASN A 235 -7.58 -23.89 31.94
N ALA A 236 -6.24 -23.90 32.02
CA ALA A 236 -5.46 -25.11 31.75
C ALA A 236 -5.87 -26.27 32.67
N THR A 237 -5.99 -26.02 33.98
CA THR A 237 -6.39 -27.06 34.95
C THR A 237 -7.75 -27.68 34.58
N HIS A 238 -8.71 -26.86 34.16
CA HIS A 238 -10.01 -27.36 33.71
C HIS A 238 -9.89 -28.25 32.45
N MET A 239 -9.06 -27.87 31.47
CA MET A 239 -8.81 -28.69 30.28
C MET A 239 -8.23 -30.07 30.63
N PHE A 240 -7.27 -30.13 31.57
CA PHE A 240 -6.73 -31.40 32.07
C PHE A 240 -7.77 -32.22 32.82
N ARG A 241 -8.69 -31.59 33.57
CA ARG A 241 -9.79 -32.29 34.25
C ARG A 241 -10.80 -32.89 33.29
N VAL A 242 -11.16 -32.16 32.23
CA VAL A 242 -12.02 -32.68 31.14
C VAL A 242 -11.35 -33.87 30.46
N SER A 243 -10.04 -33.81 30.26
CA SER A 243 -9.29 -34.93 29.70
C SER A 243 -9.22 -36.13 30.66
N GLU A 244 -8.99 -35.93 31.96
CA GLU A 244 -9.10 -37.00 32.98
C GLU A 244 -10.49 -37.67 32.95
N GLU A 245 -11.56 -36.87 32.85
CA GLU A 245 -12.93 -37.37 32.73
C GLU A 245 -13.10 -38.24 31.48
N PHE A 246 -12.52 -37.83 30.34
CA PHE A 246 -12.55 -38.63 29.11
C PHE A 246 -11.99 -40.04 29.36
N PHE A 247 -10.79 -40.17 29.93
CA PHE A 247 -10.17 -41.48 30.18
C PHE A 247 -10.91 -42.33 31.22
N THR A 248 -11.32 -41.72 32.32
CA THR A 248 -12.07 -42.42 33.38
C THR A 248 -13.45 -42.85 32.90
N SER A 249 -14.07 -42.11 31.97
CA SER A 249 -15.30 -42.51 31.28
C SER A 249 -15.13 -43.81 30.47
N LEU A 250 -13.95 -44.06 29.90
CA LEU A 250 -13.59 -45.33 29.25
C LEU A 250 -13.28 -46.45 30.27
N GLY A 251 -13.19 -46.10 31.56
CA GLY A 251 -12.87 -47.01 32.66
C GLY A 251 -11.38 -47.12 32.96
N LEU A 252 -10.55 -46.24 32.41
CA LEU A 252 -9.12 -46.16 32.73
C LEU A 252 -8.91 -45.53 34.11
N LEU A 253 -7.65 -45.43 34.56
CA LEU A 253 -7.30 -45.02 35.92
C LEU A 253 -7.41 -43.51 36.09
N GLU A 254 -7.77 -43.04 37.28
CA GLU A 254 -7.68 -41.62 37.65
C GLU A 254 -6.22 -41.16 37.77
N MET A 255 -5.96 -39.86 37.57
CA MET A 255 -4.63 -39.31 37.77
C MET A 255 -4.29 -39.28 39.28
N PRO A 256 -3.08 -39.69 39.67
CA PRO A 256 -2.67 -39.67 41.07
C PRO A 256 -2.56 -38.22 41.61
N SER A 257 -2.62 -38.05 42.94
CA SER A 257 -2.43 -36.75 43.61
C SER A 257 -1.15 -36.04 43.18
N GLU A 258 -0.05 -36.80 43.09
CA GLU A 258 1.27 -36.31 42.75
C GLU A 258 1.33 -35.71 41.33
N PHE A 259 0.49 -36.18 40.41
CA PHE A 259 0.37 -35.60 39.07
C PHE A 259 -0.10 -34.15 39.17
N TRP A 260 -1.19 -33.90 39.91
CA TRP A 260 -1.78 -32.57 40.05
C TRP A 260 -0.88 -31.62 40.87
N GLU A 261 -0.22 -32.15 41.89
CA GLU A 261 0.65 -31.34 42.77
C GLU A 261 1.96 -30.92 42.11
N LYS A 262 2.49 -31.72 41.18
CA LYS A 262 3.87 -31.57 40.71
C LYS A 262 4.03 -31.35 39.21
N SER A 263 2.97 -31.52 38.41
CA SER A 263 3.02 -31.21 36.98
C SER A 263 3.07 -29.70 36.73
N MET A 264 3.68 -29.30 35.62
CA MET A 264 3.63 -27.94 35.13
C MET A 264 2.63 -27.90 33.99
N LEU A 265 1.43 -27.36 34.27
CA LEU A 265 0.33 -27.25 33.30
C LEU A 265 0.29 -25.88 32.59
N GLU A 266 0.99 -24.89 33.14
CA GLU A 266 1.07 -23.52 32.64
C GLU A 266 2.52 -23.00 32.72
N LYS A 267 2.85 -22.00 31.91
CA LYS A 267 4.18 -21.35 31.97
C LYS A 267 4.34 -20.64 33.33
N PRO A 268 5.42 -20.91 34.10
CA PRO A 268 5.64 -20.24 35.37
C PRO A 268 5.78 -18.72 35.21
N THR A 269 5.16 -17.95 36.11
CA THR A 269 5.20 -16.48 36.10
C THR A 269 6.36 -15.88 36.89
N ASP A 270 7.28 -16.70 37.38
CA ASP A 270 8.37 -16.30 38.28
C ASP A 270 9.68 -15.98 37.56
N GLY A 271 9.62 -15.80 36.23
CA GLY A 271 10.74 -15.37 35.39
C GLY A 271 11.75 -16.46 35.05
N ARG A 272 11.48 -17.72 35.41
CA ARG A 272 12.32 -18.85 34.96
C ARG A 272 12.05 -19.17 33.48
N GLU A 273 13.10 -19.33 32.70
CA GLU A 273 13.00 -19.77 31.30
C GLU A 273 12.71 -21.29 31.25
N VAL A 274 11.71 -21.69 30.47
CA VAL A 274 11.29 -23.10 30.34
C VAL A 274 11.06 -23.48 28.89
N VAL A 275 11.43 -24.71 28.52
CA VAL A 275 11.05 -25.31 27.23
C VAL A 275 9.57 -25.69 27.31
N CYS A 276 8.73 -24.97 26.58
CA CYS A 276 7.27 -25.15 26.53
C CYS A 276 6.80 -26.33 25.65
N HIS A 277 7.72 -27.09 25.05
CA HIS A 277 7.36 -28.35 24.37
C HIS A 277 6.75 -29.33 25.37
N ALA A 278 5.55 -29.82 25.06
CA ALA A 278 4.80 -30.74 25.90
C ALA A 278 5.56 -32.06 26.08
N SER A 279 5.52 -32.62 27.29
CA SER A 279 6.13 -33.92 27.59
C SER A 279 5.52 -34.54 28.83
N ALA A 280 5.37 -35.87 28.80
CA ALA A 280 5.00 -36.70 29.93
C ALA A 280 6.21 -37.47 30.50
N TRP A 281 6.22 -37.71 31.81
CA TRP A 281 7.35 -38.32 32.53
C TRP A 281 6.90 -39.42 33.51
N ASP A 282 7.54 -40.60 33.44
CA ASP A 282 7.51 -41.65 34.47
C ASP A 282 8.78 -41.57 35.34
N PHE A 283 8.63 -41.34 36.65
CA PHE A 283 9.76 -41.27 37.59
C PHE A 283 10.18 -42.65 38.14
N TYR A 284 9.70 -43.73 37.53
CA TYR A 284 10.03 -45.14 37.77
C TYR A 284 9.75 -45.68 39.19
N ASN A 285 9.10 -44.89 40.05
CA ASN A 285 8.75 -45.27 41.43
C ASN A 285 7.30 -45.80 41.58
N ARG A 286 6.57 -45.96 40.46
CA ARG A 286 5.17 -46.44 40.36
C ARG A 286 4.11 -45.48 40.93
N LYS A 287 4.49 -44.28 41.35
CA LYS A 287 3.60 -43.30 42.01
C LYS A 287 3.62 -41.94 41.33
N ASP A 288 4.80 -41.46 40.97
CA ASP A 288 5.03 -40.10 40.49
C ASP A 288 5.10 -40.07 38.95
N PHE A 289 4.07 -39.48 38.34
CA PHE A 289 3.93 -39.30 36.91
C PHE A 289 3.54 -37.84 36.67
N ARG A 290 4.20 -37.15 35.74
CA ARG A 290 4.02 -35.70 35.57
C ARG A 290 4.00 -35.28 34.12
N ILE A 291 3.36 -34.15 33.85
CA ILE A 291 3.45 -33.44 32.57
C ILE A 291 4.19 -32.10 32.75
N LYS A 292 4.90 -31.71 31.70
CA LYS A 292 5.44 -30.36 31.51
C LYS A 292 4.87 -29.79 30.21
N GLN A 293 3.96 -28.83 30.30
CA GLN A 293 3.32 -28.16 29.17
C GLN A 293 2.98 -26.70 29.54
N CYS A 294 3.10 -25.78 28.57
CA CYS A 294 2.63 -24.40 28.72
C CYS A 294 1.27 -24.27 28.03
N THR A 295 0.19 -24.67 28.70
CA THR A 295 -1.13 -24.75 28.07
C THR A 295 -1.82 -23.39 28.01
N SER A 296 -2.21 -22.97 26.81
CA SER A 296 -3.12 -21.85 26.55
C SER A 296 -4.54 -22.35 26.27
N VAL A 297 -5.57 -21.52 26.47
CA VAL A 297 -6.97 -21.90 26.26
C VAL A 297 -7.32 -21.82 24.77
N THR A 298 -7.02 -22.87 24.02
CA THR A 298 -7.37 -23.02 22.60
C THR A 298 -7.85 -24.43 22.29
N MET A 299 -8.59 -24.61 21.20
CA MET A 299 -8.99 -25.94 20.73
C MET A 299 -7.79 -26.82 20.37
N GLU A 300 -6.71 -26.23 19.84
CA GLU A 300 -5.46 -26.96 19.57
C GLU A 300 -4.84 -27.52 20.87
N GLN A 301 -4.74 -26.68 21.90
CA GLN A 301 -4.21 -27.09 23.19
C GLN A 301 -5.11 -28.09 23.91
N LEU A 302 -6.43 -28.03 23.70
CA LEU A 302 -7.35 -29.05 24.20
C LEU A 302 -6.95 -30.44 23.71
N PHE A 303 -6.51 -30.57 22.47
CA PHE A 303 -6.06 -31.84 21.92
C PHE A 303 -4.69 -32.26 22.42
N THR A 304 -3.76 -31.31 22.52
CA THR A 304 -2.43 -31.59 23.08
C THR A 304 -2.56 -32.11 24.52
N VAL A 305 -3.44 -31.52 25.33
CA VAL A 305 -3.74 -32.02 26.68
C VAL A 305 -4.23 -33.48 26.65
N HIS A 306 -5.16 -33.83 25.76
CA HIS A 306 -5.64 -35.21 25.63
C HIS A 306 -4.55 -36.17 25.15
N HIS A 307 -3.68 -35.73 24.25
CA HIS A 307 -2.55 -36.50 23.76
C HIS A 307 -1.57 -36.82 24.91
N GLU A 308 -1.12 -35.80 25.65
CA GLU A 308 -0.14 -35.97 26.73
C GLU A 308 -0.69 -36.76 27.91
N MET A 309 -1.97 -36.58 28.24
CA MET A 309 -2.63 -37.39 29.27
C MET A 309 -2.77 -38.86 28.82
N GLY A 310 -2.78 -39.14 27.51
CA GLY A 310 -2.69 -40.48 26.95
C GLY A 310 -1.36 -41.16 27.32
N HIS A 311 -0.24 -40.43 27.29
CA HIS A 311 1.06 -40.93 27.74
C HIS A 311 1.05 -41.27 29.23
N ILE A 312 0.46 -40.41 30.07
CA ILE A 312 0.32 -40.69 31.50
C ILE A 312 -0.54 -41.94 31.75
N GLN A 313 -1.63 -42.12 31.00
CA GLN A 313 -2.41 -43.36 31.07
C GLN A 313 -1.57 -44.57 30.70
N TYR A 314 -0.75 -44.47 29.66
CA TYR A 314 0.21 -45.51 29.30
C TYR A 314 1.07 -45.89 30.51
N TYR A 315 1.62 -44.89 31.21
CA TYR A 315 2.47 -45.10 32.38
C TYR A 315 1.73 -45.76 33.54
N LEU A 316 0.51 -45.30 33.82
CA LEU A 316 -0.33 -45.86 34.88
C LEU A 316 -0.70 -47.33 34.64
N GLN A 317 -0.92 -47.75 33.39
CA GLN A 317 -1.32 -49.12 33.08
C GLN A 317 -0.16 -50.12 33.16
N TYR A 318 1.07 -49.73 32.82
CA TYR A 318 2.22 -50.64 32.88
C TYR A 318 3.08 -50.50 34.15
N LYS A 319 2.70 -49.63 35.10
CA LYS A 319 3.55 -49.25 36.24
C LYS A 319 4.03 -50.41 37.11
N ASP A 320 3.42 -51.58 37.02
CA ASP A 320 3.82 -52.78 37.77
C ASP A 320 4.67 -53.76 36.96
N GLN A 321 4.89 -53.51 35.67
CA GLN A 321 5.85 -54.24 34.83
C GLN A 321 7.30 -54.01 35.32
N PRO A 322 8.24 -54.90 34.97
CA PRO A 322 9.69 -54.64 35.07
C PRO A 322 10.07 -53.33 34.38
N VAL A 323 11.07 -52.61 34.89
CA VAL A 323 11.50 -51.30 34.34
C VAL A 323 11.83 -51.40 32.85
N SER A 324 12.46 -52.49 32.39
CA SER A 324 12.78 -52.74 30.98
C SER A 324 11.55 -52.89 30.06
N PHE A 325 10.35 -53.05 30.61
CA PHE A 325 9.09 -53.11 29.86
C PHE A 325 8.21 -51.85 30.01
N ARG A 326 8.63 -50.88 30.83
CA ARG A 326 7.90 -49.61 31.06
C ARG A 326 8.19 -48.59 29.97
N SER A 327 7.79 -48.95 28.76
CA SER A 327 7.83 -48.11 27.58
C SER A 327 6.72 -48.56 26.63
N GLY A 328 6.40 -47.75 25.61
CA GLY A 328 5.51 -48.19 24.55
C GLY A 328 6.11 -49.36 23.75
N ALA A 329 5.25 -50.11 23.05
CA ALA A 329 5.67 -51.24 22.21
C ALA A 329 6.80 -50.88 21.23
N ASN A 330 6.71 -49.67 20.67
CA ASN A 330 7.78 -48.89 20.05
C ASN A 330 7.41 -47.39 20.16
N PRO A 331 8.28 -46.43 19.81
CA PRO A 331 7.97 -45.01 19.95
C PRO A 331 6.75 -44.55 19.15
N GLY A 332 6.60 -44.98 17.89
CA GLY A 332 5.43 -44.59 17.08
C GLY A 332 4.11 -45.15 17.63
N PHE A 333 4.15 -46.35 18.23
CA PHE A 333 3.01 -46.93 18.92
C PHE A 333 2.64 -46.14 20.19
N HIS A 334 3.64 -45.62 20.90
CA HIS A 334 3.43 -44.76 22.08
C HIS A 334 2.74 -43.45 21.68
N GLU A 335 3.26 -42.76 20.67
CA GLU A 335 2.65 -41.54 20.11
C GLU A 335 1.22 -41.80 19.61
N ALA A 336 0.97 -42.93 18.94
CA ALA A 336 -0.34 -43.26 18.34
C ALA A 336 -1.47 -43.32 19.37
N ILE A 337 -1.15 -43.71 20.61
CA ILE A 337 -2.11 -43.75 21.71
C ILE A 337 -2.50 -42.35 22.16
N GLY A 338 -1.57 -41.39 22.20
CA GLY A 338 -1.92 -40.00 22.46
C GLY A 338 -2.78 -39.43 21.33
N ASP A 339 -2.37 -39.69 20.09
CA ASP A 339 -2.99 -39.13 18.89
C ASP A 339 -4.42 -39.62 18.63
N VAL A 340 -4.69 -40.93 18.80
CA VAL A 340 -6.01 -41.55 18.53
C VAL A 340 -7.16 -40.90 19.31
N LEU A 341 -6.87 -40.37 20.49
CA LEU A 341 -7.87 -39.76 21.37
C LEU A 341 -8.33 -38.41 20.83
N SER A 342 -7.41 -37.66 20.21
CA SER A 342 -7.74 -36.38 19.61
C SER A 342 -8.77 -36.51 18.47
N LEU A 343 -8.80 -37.66 17.77
CA LEU A 343 -9.82 -37.95 16.75
C LEU A 343 -11.23 -38.00 17.35
N SER A 344 -11.40 -38.66 18.50
CA SER A 344 -12.70 -38.73 19.21
C SER A 344 -13.12 -37.37 19.77
N VAL A 345 -12.18 -36.65 20.38
CA VAL A 345 -12.41 -35.35 21.05
C VAL A 345 -12.75 -34.26 20.04
N SER A 346 -12.25 -34.38 18.80
CA SER A 346 -12.52 -33.44 17.72
C SER A 346 -13.93 -33.55 17.11
N THR A 347 -14.71 -34.56 17.46
CA THR A 347 -16.02 -34.77 16.83
C THR A 347 -17.06 -33.74 17.31
N PRO A 348 -17.95 -33.27 16.42
CA PRO A 348 -19.08 -32.40 16.78
C PRO A 348 -19.96 -33.02 17.88
N SER A 349 -20.15 -34.34 17.84
CA SER A 349 -20.91 -35.08 18.83
C SER A 349 -20.24 -35.04 20.21
N HIS A 350 -18.91 -35.17 20.29
CA HIS A 350 -18.15 -35.04 21.53
C HIS A 350 -18.20 -33.61 22.08
N LEU A 351 -17.87 -32.62 21.25
CA LEU A 351 -17.86 -31.20 21.64
C LEU A 351 -19.24 -30.75 22.17
N LYS A 352 -20.33 -31.28 21.61
CA LYS A 352 -21.68 -31.08 22.14
C LYS A 352 -21.87 -31.74 23.51
N LYS A 353 -21.41 -32.98 23.72
CA LYS A 353 -21.55 -33.70 25.00
C LYS A 353 -20.84 -32.97 26.15
N ILE A 354 -19.73 -32.29 25.87
CA ILE A 354 -18.98 -31.49 26.85
C ILE A 354 -19.41 -30.01 26.90
N GLY A 355 -20.47 -29.62 26.18
CA GLY A 355 -21.06 -28.29 26.27
C GLY A 355 -20.36 -27.18 25.47
N LEU A 356 -19.46 -27.52 24.54
CA LEU A 356 -18.76 -26.56 23.68
C LEU A 356 -19.48 -26.30 22.35
N LEU A 357 -20.47 -27.12 21.97
CA LEU A 357 -21.35 -26.90 20.82
C LEU A 357 -22.83 -27.03 21.20
N SER A 358 -23.69 -26.19 20.60
CA SER A 358 -25.14 -26.18 20.84
C SER A 358 -25.90 -27.23 20.01
N SER A 359 -25.38 -27.61 18.83
CA SER A 359 -25.95 -28.64 17.95
C SER A 359 -24.86 -29.54 17.34
N ALA A 360 -25.23 -30.72 16.86
CA ALA A 360 -24.32 -31.72 16.28
C ALA A 360 -24.83 -32.18 14.90
N THR A 361 -24.98 -31.25 13.95
CA THR A 361 -25.57 -31.56 12.63
C THR A 361 -24.55 -32.15 11.66
N GLU A 362 -24.43 -33.47 11.61
CA GLU A 362 -23.44 -34.21 10.80
C GLU A 362 -23.89 -34.38 9.33
N ASP A 363 -23.90 -33.29 8.54
CA ASP A 363 -24.08 -33.35 7.08
C ASP A 363 -22.73 -33.45 6.31
N GLU A 364 -22.77 -33.77 5.01
CA GLU A 364 -21.56 -33.93 4.19
C GLU A 364 -20.68 -32.66 4.14
N GLY A 365 -21.30 -31.48 4.22
CA GLY A 365 -20.58 -30.20 4.28
C GLY A 365 -19.81 -30.05 5.59
N MET A 366 -20.43 -30.41 6.71
CA MET A 366 -19.78 -30.39 8.02
C MET A 366 -18.72 -31.51 8.15
N ALA A 367 -18.91 -32.65 7.49
CA ALA A 367 -17.91 -33.71 7.39
C ALA A 367 -16.66 -33.27 6.60
N ALA A 368 -16.84 -32.49 5.52
CA ALA A 368 -15.73 -31.89 4.80
C ALA A 368 -15.04 -30.79 5.62
N THR A 369 -15.77 -29.98 6.39
CA THR A 369 -15.23 -28.98 7.33
C THR A 369 -14.40 -29.65 8.45
N LEU A 370 -14.95 -30.68 9.11
CA LEU A 370 -14.25 -31.47 10.13
C LEU A 370 -13.03 -32.20 9.55
N GLY A 371 -13.23 -32.91 8.45
CA GLY A 371 -12.18 -33.67 7.79
C GLY A 371 -11.07 -32.77 7.27
N SER A 372 -11.38 -31.56 6.77
CA SER A 372 -10.35 -30.62 6.34
C SER A 372 -9.57 -30.15 7.57
N TRP A 373 -10.21 -29.65 8.61
CA TRP A 373 -9.45 -29.22 9.79
C TRP A 373 -8.53 -30.32 10.39
N VAL A 374 -8.98 -31.58 10.45
CA VAL A 374 -8.13 -32.73 10.87
C VAL A 374 -7.06 -33.08 9.81
N ALA A 375 -7.37 -33.00 8.52
CA ALA A 375 -6.43 -33.26 7.42
C ALA A 375 -5.27 -32.26 7.43
N TRP A 376 -5.55 -31.01 7.76
CA TRP A 376 -4.57 -29.91 7.78
C TRP A 376 -3.62 -30.04 8.98
N ARG A 377 -4.03 -30.78 10.02
CA ARG A 377 -3.17 -31.23 11.13
C ARG A 377 -2.43 -32.55 10.81
N ALA A 378 -3.08 -33.48 10.10
CA ALA A 378 -2.65 -34.88 10.01
C ALA A 378 -1.91 -35.28 8.74
N LEU A 379 -2.02 -34.55 7.62
CA LEU A 379 -1.46 -34.96 6.32
C LEU A 379 -0.17 -34.23 5.93
N ALA A 380 0.14 -33.10 6.56
CA ALA A 380 1.41 -32.38 6.33
C ALA A 380 2.62 -33.13 6.89
N LEU A 381 2.47 -33.83 8.02
CA LEU A 381 3.54 -34.56 8.69
C LEU A 381 3.91 -35.93 8.07
N PRO A 382 2.97 -36.75 7.58
CA PRO A 382 3.30 -38.02 6.94
C PRO A 382 4.07 -37.82 5.64
N VAL A 383 3.70 -36.82 4.85
CA VAL A 383 4.37 -36.52 3.58
C VAL A 383 5.77 -35.92 3.80
N ALA A 384 5.99 -35.30 4.94
CA ALA A 384 7.32 -34.83 5.35
C ALA A 384 8.35 -35.92 5.54
N LEU A 385 7.92 -37.14 5.85
CA LEU A 385 8.81 -38.17 6.39
C LEU A 385 8.87 -39.42 5.50
N GLY A 386 7.85 -39.69 4.69
CA GLY A 386 7.61 -40.90 3.88
C GLY A 386 8.75 -41.49 3.04
N ARG A 387 9.82 -40.73 2.76
CA ARG A 387 11.05 -41.20 2.10
C ARG A 387 12.35 -40.60 2.68
N VAL A 388 12.29 -40.05 3.90
CA VAL A 388 13.46 -39.44 4.57
C VAL A 388 14.36 -40.52 5.22
N TRP A 389 13.93 -41.78 5.18
CA TRP A 389 14.60 -42.94 5.79
C TRP A 389 15.71 -43.56 4.94
N ASP A 390 15.79 -43.26 3.64
CA ASP A 390 16.81 -43.78 2.70
C ASP A 390 18.21 -43.17 2.95
N MET A 391 18.42 -42.66 4.16
CA MET A 391 19.63 -41.99 4.59
C MET A 391 20.07 -42.59 5.93
N PRO A 392 21.17 -43.37 5.93
CA PRO A 392 22.16 -43.37 7.01
C PRO A 392 22.63 -41.92 7.36
N GLU A 393 22.31 -40.97 6.48
CA GLU A 393 22.83 -39.62 6.41
C GLU A 393 22.02 -38.52 7.13
N TRP A 394 21.02 -38.80 7.98
CA TRP A 394 20.59 -37.76 8.96
C TRP A 394 21.58 -37.59 10.12
N VAL A 395 22.43 -38.59 10.30
CA VAL A 395 23.62 -38.58 11.18
C VAL A 395 24.90 -38.63 10.30
N ALA A 396 24.77 -38.48 8.98
CA ALA A 396 25.91 -38.53 8.05
C ALA A 396 25.71 -37.70 6.77
N VAL A 397 25.28 -36.44 6.86
CA VAL A 397 25.64 -35.45 5.80
C VAL A 397 27.18 -35.23 5.74
N TRP A 398 27.97 -35.94 6.55
CA TRP A 398 29.42 -35.79 6.62
C TRP A 398 30.21 -37.10 6.75
N GLN A 399 29.78 -38.20 6.11
CA GLN A 399 30.76 -39.23 5.71
C GLN A 399 31.07 -39.11 4.23
N TYR A 400 32.30 -38.67 3.95
CA TYR A 400 32.95 -38.84 2.66
C TYR A 400 32.76 -40.28 2.16
N SER A 401 31.90 -40.48 1.17
CA SER A 401 32.03 -41.63 0.27
C SER A 401 32.99 -41.23 -0.85
N PRO A 402 34.18 -41.84 -0.98
CA PRO A 402 35.17 -41.47 -2.01
C PRO A 402 34.72 -41.77 -3.45
N GLU A 403 33.54 -42.35 -3.64
CA GLU A 403 33.13 -42.94 -4.91
C GLU A 403 32.11 -42.12 -5.72
N LEU A 404 31.70 -40.92 -5.28
CA LEU A 404 30.82 -40.03 -6.07
C LEU A 404 31.56 -38.80 -6.64
N PRO A 405 31.41 -38.48 -7.95
CA PRO A 405 32.16 -37.40 -8.61
C PRO A 405 31.80 -35.99 -8.11
N GLN A 406 32.78 -35.09 -8.15
CA GLN A 406 32.80 -33.76 -7.51
C GLN A 406 31.93 -32.59 -8.05
N PRO A 407 31.16 -32.61 -9.17
CA PRO A 407 30.56 -31.35 -9.65
C PRO A 407 29.17 -30.96 -9.08
N LEU A 408 28.58 -31.70 -8.12
CA LEU A 408 27.19 -31.44 -7.66
C LEU A 408 27.03 -30.76 -6.29
N TYR A 409 28.10 -30.24 -5.69
CA TYR A 409 28.08 -29.78 -4.29
C TYR A 409 27.61 -28.33 -4.06
N GLY A 410 27.33 -27.53 -5.10
CA GLY A 410 27.05 -26.10 -4.97
C GLY A 410 25.58 -25.65 -4.85
N SER A 411 24.59 -26.55 -4.96
CA SER A 411 23.16 -26.16 -5.04
C SER A 411 22.18 -27.06 -4.26
N MET A 412 22.66 -27.98 -3.43
CA MET A 412 21.86 -29.11 -2.92
C MET A 412 21.34 -28.97 -1.47
N HIS A 413 20.91 -27.79 -1.01
CA HIS A 413 20.57 -27.59 0.42
C HIS A 413 19.12 -27.27 0.77
N ASN A 414 18.17 -27.47 -0.15
CA ASN A 414 16.77 -27.68 0.22
C ASN A 414 16.00 -28.74 -0.63
N PRO A 415 16.64 -29.79 -1.17
CA PRO A 415 15.97 -30.67 -2.12
C PRO A 415 14.93 -31.57 -1.47
N LEU A 416 15.12 -32.05 -0.24
CA LEU A 416 14.25 -33.09 0.34
C LEU A 416 12.88 -32.54 0.77
N LEU A 417 12.86 -31.40 1.46
CA LEU A 417 11.61 -30.72 1.83
C LEU A 417 10.80 -30.34 0.59
N THR A 418 11.45 -29.74 -0.39
CA THR A 418 10.83 -29.39 -1.67
C THR A 418 10.38 -30.65 -2.43
N LYS A 419 11.17 -31.73 -2.44
CA LYS A 419 10.90 -32.96 -3.21
C LYS A 419 9.76 -33.78 -2.68
N TYR A 420 9.59 -33.85 -1.36
CA TYR A 420 8.55 -34.69 -0.76
C TYR A 420 7.32 -33.88 -0.35
N GLN A 421 7.49 -32.64 0.10
CA GLN A 421 6.36 -31.80 0.57
C GLN A 421 5.96 -30.70 -0.42
N GLY A 422 6.80 -30.35 -1.39
CA GLY A 422 6.51 -29.20 -2.24
C GLY A 422 6.50 -27.90 -1.46
N ILE A 423 7.33 -27.81 -0.42
CA ILE A 423 7.52 -26.62 0.41
C ILE A 423 8.95 -26.12 0.19
N CYS A 424 9.12 -24.80 0.03
CA CYS A 424 10.43 -24.18 -0.16
C CYS A 424 10.77 -23.18 0.94
N ALA A 425 12.06 -22.95 1.16
CA ALA A 425 12.50 -21.81 1.94
C ALA A 425 12.07 -20.50 1.24
N PRO A 426 11.53 -19.52 1.98
CA PRO A 426 11.04 -18.28 1.41
C PRO A 426 12.13 -17.26 1.07
N VAL A 427 13.37 -17.52 1.51
CA VAL A 427 14.58 -16.78 1.19
C VAL A 427 15.65 -17.76 0.75
N SER A 428 16.63 -17.27 -0.01
CA SER A 428 17.77 -18.09 -0.42
C SER A 428 18.55 -18.59 0.80
N ARG A 429 18.89 -19.88 0.81
CA ARG A 429 19.66 -20.55 1.87
C ARG A 429 20.94 -21.14 1.30
N ASN A 430 22.03 -21.09 2.06
CA ASN A 430 23.32 -21.67 1.69
C ASN A 430 23.85 -22.59 2.80
N GLU A 431 25.06 -23.14 2.62
CA GLU A 431 25.66 -24.07 3.59
C GLU A 431 25.77 -23.51 5.00
N SER A 432 25.91 -22.19 5.20
CA SER A 432 25.97 -21.60 6.55
C SER A 432 24.65 -21.67 7.32
N ASN A 433 23.52 -21.95 6.65
CA ASN A 433 22.22 -22.06 7.28
C ASN A 433 21.96 -23.49 7.79
N PHE A 434 21.53 -23.62 9.05
CA PHE A 434 21.15 -24.91 9.65
C PHE A 434 19.68 -24.93 10.07
N ASP A 435 18.80 -24.85 9.07
CA ASP A 435 17.34 -24.82 9.25
C ASP A 435 16.80 -26.01 10.10
N PRO A 436 17.29 -27.26 9.97
CA PRO A 436 16.85 -28.36 10.83
C PRO A 436 17.06 -28.10 12.33
N GLY A 437 18.15 -27.41 12.70
CA GLY A 437 18.43 -27.06 14.10
C GLY A 437 17.38 -26.14 14.72
N ALA A 438 16.59 -25.43 13.91
CA ALA A 438 15.52 -24.56 14.38
C ALA A 438 14.30 -25.32 14.92
N LYS A 439 14.34 -26.65 14.99
CA LYS A 439 13.29 -27.52 15.53
C LYS A 439 13.80 -28.34 16.71
N TYR A 440 13.09 -28.29 17.84
CA TYR A 440 13.49 -28.88 19.13
C TYR A 440 13.95 -30.36 19.06
N HIS A 441 13.35 -31.18 18.20
CA HIS A 441 13.70 -32.60 18.10
C HIS A 441 15.17 -32.86 17.71
N ILE A 442 15.82 -31.91 17.04
CA ILE A 442 17.24 -31.97 16.69
C ILE A 442 18.13 -31.77 17.94
N PRO A 443 18.08 -30.62 18.66
CA PRO A 443 18.83 -30.46 19.91
C PRO A 443 18.39 -31.43 21.01
N GLY A 444 17.14 -31.89 21.00
CA GLY A 444 16.59 -32.89 21.92
C GLY A 444 16.86 -34.35 21.53
N ASN A 445 17.60 -34.61 20.45
CA ASN A 445 17.99 -35.94 19.97
C ASN A 445 16.83 -36.97 19.93
N THR A 446 15.68 -36.56 19.41
CA THR A 446 14.47 -37.40 19.37
C THR A 446 14.12 -37.77 17.93
N PRO A 447 14.11 -39.07 17.56
CA PRO A 447 13.85 -39.47 16.18
C PRO A 447 12.41 -39.16 15.76
N TYR A 448 12.28 -38.46 14.63
CA TYR A 448 11.00 -37.90 14.17
C TYR A 448 10.10 -38.92 13.43
N ILE A 449 10.65 -40.05 12.98
CA ILE A 449 9.90 -41.17 12.35
C ILE A 449 8.73 -41.65 13.20
N ARG A 450 8.84 -41.55 14.54
CA ARG A 450 7.78 -41.94 15.47
C ARG A 450 6.44 -41.29 15.13
N TYR A 451 6.46 -40.02 14.69
CA TYR A 451 5.23 -39.31 14.38
C TYR A 451 4.60 -39.84 13.10
N PHE A 452 5.37 -40.14 12.04
CA PHE A 452 4.81 -40.76 10.83
C PHE A 452 4.09 -42.07 11.17
N VAL A 453 4.76 -42.96 11.92
CA VAL A 453 4.18 -44.24 12.34
C VAL A 453 2.94 -44.01 13.20
N SER A 454 3.00 -43.03 14.11
CA SER A 454 1.86 -42.60 14.92
C SER A 454 0.65 -42.25 14.07
N PHE A 455 0.86 -41.40 13.05
CA PHE A 455 -0.20 -40.89 12.19
C PHE A 455 -0.92 -41.99 11.41
N ILE A 456 -0.26 -43.10 11.10
CA ILE A 456 -0.91 -44.24 10.45
C ILE A 456 -1.64 -45.10 11.50
N LEU A 457 -0.93 -45.46 12.57
CA LEU A 457 -1.47 -46.34 13.60
C LEU A 457 -2.68 -45.74 14.31
N GLN A 458 -2.73 -44.42 14.54
CA GLN A 458 -3.86 -43.79 15.22
C GLN A 458 -5.20 -44.03 14.49
N PHE A 459 -5.24 -44.06 13.16
CA PHE A 459 -6.50 -44.30 12.43
C PHE A 459 -6.87 -45.78 12.42
N GLN A 460 -5.86 -46.67 12.38
CA GLN A 460 -6.10 -48.11 12.57
C GLN A 460 -6.64 -48.39 13.97
N PHE A 461 -6.08 -47.75 15.00
CA PHE A 461 -6.57 -47.84 16.38
C PHE A 461 -7.97 -47.26 16.50
N HIS A 462 -8.20 -46.07 15.94
CA HIS A 462 -9.50 -45.41 15.97
C HIS A 462 -10.57 -46.32 15.39
N LYS A 463 -10.34 -46.89 14.20
CA LYS A 463 -11.28 -47.84 13.58
C LYS A 463 -11.60 -49.05 14.47
N ALA A 464 -10.59 -49.66 15.08
CA ALA A 464 -10.79 -50.79 15.99
C ALA A 464 -11.55 -50.41 17.27
N LEU A 465 -11.28 -49.23 17.84
CA LEU A 465 -11.96 -48.72 19.02
C LEU A 465 -13.42 -48.33 18.71
N CYS A 466 -13.68 -47.74 17.54
CA CYS A 466 -15.01 -47.42 17.04
C CYS A 466 -15.88 -48.67 16.84
N GLN A 467 -15.29 -49.72 16.28
CA GLN A 467 -15.95 -51.03 16.17
C GLN A 467 -16.31 -51.59 17.55
N ALA A 468 -15.40 -51.47 18.54
CA ALA A 468 -15.68 -51.90 19.90
C ALA A 468 -16.72 -51.03 20.61
N ALA A 469 -16.81 -49.75 20.25
CA ALA A 469 -17.87 -48.84 20.70
C ALA A 469 -19.23 -49.07 19.99
N ASN A 470 -19.34 -50.08 19.12
CA ASN A 470 -20.52 -50.37 18.29
C ASN A 470 -20.94 -49.19 17.40
N HIS A 471 -19.98 -48.41 16.89
CA HIS A 471 -20.25 -47.33 15.94
C HIS A 471 -20.57 -47.89 14.54
N ASN A 472 -21.72 -47.48 13.98
CA ASN A 472 -22.19 -47.91 12.65
C ASN A 472 -22.10 -46.81 11.58
N GLY A 473 -21.66 -45.59 11.95
CA GLY A 473 -21.53 -44.45 11.05
C GLY A 473 -20.20 -44.40 10.31
N SER A 474 -19.95 -43.30 9.60
CA SER A 474 -18.64 -43.02 8.99
C SER A 474 -17.54 -42.94 10.04
N LEU A 475 -16.31 -43.31 9.70
CA LEU A 475 -15.22 -43.33 10.68
C LEU A 475 -14.95 -41.96 11.32
N HIS A 476 -15.14 -40.86 10.59
CA HIS A 476 -14.92 -39.49 11.08
C HIS A 476 -16.01 -38.95 12.03
N THR A 477 -17.14 -39.66 12.21
CA THR A 477 -18.19 -39.31 13.18
C THR A 477 -18.09 -40.09 14.48
N CYS A 478 -17.12 -41.00 14.58
CA CYS A 478 -17.00 -41.88 15.73
C CYS A 478 -16.50 -41.15 16.98
N ASP A 479 -17.29 -41.22 18.05
CA ASP A 479 -16.90 -40.79 19.39
C ASP A 479 -16.93 -41.98 20.36
N ILE A 480 -15.76 -42.35 20.89
CA ILE A 480 -15.62 -43.48 21.82
C ILE A 480 -15.90 -43.09 23.27
N TYR A 481 -16.10 -41.80 23.57
CA TYR A 481 -16.35 -41.29 24.93
C TYR A 481 -17.47 -42.08 25.64
N ARG A 482 -17.21 -42.50 26.89
CA ARG A 482 -18.06 -43.39 27.72
C ARG A 482 -18.22 -44.84 27.24
N SER A 483 -17.55 -45.29 26.17
CA SER A 483 -17.55 -46.71 25.80
C SER A 483 -16.59 -47.52 26.69
N LYS A 484 -17.14 -48.37 27.55
CA LYS A 484 -16.34 -49.26 28.40
C LYS A 484 -15.70 -50.39 27.60
N GLU A 485 -16.31 -50.79 26.49
CA GLU A 485 -15.82 -51.82 25.57
C GLU A 485 -14.58 -51.33 24.82
N ALA A 486 -14.64 -50.12 24.24
CA ALA A 486 -13.47 -49.49 23.63
C ALA A 486 -12.37 -49.25 24.68
N GLY A 487 -12.75 -48.78 25.87
CA GLY A 487 -11.83 -48.60 26.99
C GLY A 487 -11.15 -49.89 27.48
N ALA A 488 -11.84 -51.03 27.43
CA ALA A 488 -11.27 -52.33 27.76
C ALA A 488 -10.19 -52.73 26.74
N LYS A 489 -10.48 -52.58 25.43
CA LYS A 489 -9.47 -52.80 24.39
C LYS A 489 -8.26 -51.89 24.53
N LEU A 490 -8.49 -50.59 24.74
CA LEU A 490 -7.43 -49.61 24.95
C LEU A 490 -6.56 -50.01 26.14
N ARG A 491 -7.16 -50.38 27.27
CA ARG A 491 -6.43 -50.81 28.47
C ARG A 491 -5.52 -52.02 28.23
N GLU A 492 -6.00 -53.03 27.51
CA GLU A 492 -5.20 -54.22 27.21
C GLU A 492 -3.98 -53.89 26.34
N VAL A 493 -4.11 -52.93 25.43
CA VAL A 493 -3.00 -52.40 24.64
C VAL A 493 -1.99 -51.66 25.52
N LEU A 494 -2.45 -50.77 26.41
CA LEU A 494 -1.58 -49.98 27.29
C LEU A 494 -0.80 -50.84 28.31
N LYS A 495 -1.46 -51.83 28.92
CA LYS A 495 -0.85 -52.74 29.91
C LYS A 495 0.31 -53.57 29.36
N ALA A 496 0.29 -53.83 28.05
CA ALA A 496 1.31 -54.66 27.41
C ALA A 496 2.70 -53.99 27.48
N GLY A 497 2.77 -52.66 27.46
CA GLY A 497 4.05 -51.95 27.38
C GLY A 497 4.90 -52.47 26.23
N SER A 498 6.20 -52.58 26.45
CA SER A 498 7.12 -53.23 25.51
C SER A 498 7.31 -54.73 25.79
N SER A 499 6.47 -55.37 26.62
CA SER A 499 6.59 -56.80 26.94
C SER A 499 6.23 -57.76 25.79
N LYS A 500 5.55 -57.27 24.75
CA LYS A 500 5.21 -58.00 23.51
C LYS A 500 5.71 -57.24 22.27
N SER A 501 5.68 -57.89 21.10
CA SER A 501 5.95 -57.21 19.82
C SER A 501 4.81 -56.24 19.49
N TRP A 502 5.09 -55.15 18.79
CA TRP A 502 4.04 -54.19 18.42
C TRP A 502 3.08 -54.79 17.39
N GLN A 503 3.54 -55.72 16.55
CA GLN A 503 2.73 -56.46 15.58
C GLN A 503 1.71 -57.36 16.29
N ASP A 504 2.09 -58.04 17.38
CA ASP A 504 1.15 -58.85 18.16
C ASP A 504 0.11 -57.98 18.87
N ILE A 505 0.52 -56.83 19.39
CA ILE A 505 -0.40 -55.88 20.04
C ILE A 505 -1.37 -55.31 18.99
N LEU A 506 -0.87 -54.94 17.81
CA LEU A 506 -1.67 -54.45 16.69
C LEU A 506 -2.65 -55.52 16.18
N LEU A 507 -2.20 -56.77 16.06
CA LEU A 507 -3.01 -57.92 15.64
C LEU A 507 -4.16 -58.17 16.62
N ASN A 508 -3.88 -58.14 17.93
CA ASN A 508 -4.92 -58.32 18.95
C ASN A 508 -5.94 -57.18 18.97
N LEU A 509 -5.51 -55.95 18.67
CA LEU A 509 -6.40 -54.79 18.64
C LEU A 509 -7.26 -54.75 17.38
N THR A 510 -6.62 -54.86 16.21
CA THR A 510 -7.17 -54.53 14.88
C THR A 510 -7.48 -55.74 14.00
N GLY A 511 -6.97 -56.92 14.35
CA GLY A 511 -7.08 -58.13 13.53
C GLY A 511 -5.97 -58.29 12.47
N THR A 512 -5.02 -57.35 12.36
CA THR A 512 -3.84 -57.46 11.48
C THR A 512 -2.57 -57.00 12.19
N GLY A 513 -1.42 -57.61 11.87
CA GLY A 513 -0.10 -57.20 12.38
C GLY A 513 0.63 -56.18 11.50
N GLN A 514 0.01 -55.69 10.41
CA GLN A 514 0.62 -54.80 9.43
C GLN A 514 0.08 -53.36 9.53
N MET A 515 0.96 -52.37 9.28
CA MET A 515 0.56 -50.97 9.14
C MET A 515 -0.21 -50.73 7.83
N ASP A 516 -1.32 -50.00 7.93
CA ASP A 516 -2.27 -49.77 6.84
C ASP A 516 -2.81 -48.32 6.83
N ALA A 517 -2.66 -47.65 5.68
CA ALA A 517 -3.20 -46.30 5.44
C ALA A 517 -4.71 -46.29 5.15
N GLY A 518 -5.32 -47.46 4.91
CA GLY A 518 -6.73 -47.60 4.56
C GLY A 518 -7.70 -46.86 5.50
N PRO A 519 -7.62 -47.05 6.84
CA PRO A 519 -8.47 -46.32 7.78
C PRO A 519 -8.30 -44.80 7.74
N LEU A 520 -7.08 -44.31 7.48
CA LEU A 520 -6.83 -42.88 7.31
C LEU A 520 -7.52 -42.36 6.03
N LEU A 521 -7.35 -43.06 4.90
CA LEU A 521 -7.99 -42.70 3.64
C LEU A 521 -9.52 -42.78 3.72
N GLU A 522 -10.06 -43.73 4.48
CA GLU A 522 -11.49 -43.85 4.78
C GLU A 522 -11.98 -42.62 5.58
N TYR A 523 -11.26 -42.24 6.64
CA TYR A 523 -11.59 -41.07 7.46
C TYR A 523 -11.67 -39.80 6.61
N PHE A 524 -10.69 -39.57 5.71
CA PHE A 524 -10.61 -38.37 4.87
C PHE A 524 -11.35 -38.46 3.53
N SER A 525 -12.04 -39.56 3.24
CA SER A 525 -12.73 -39.76 1.95
C SER A 525 -13.62 -38.58 1.52
N PRO A 526 -14.44 -37.95 2.40
CA PRO A 526 -15.26 -36.80 2.01
C PRO A 526 -14.43 -35.61 1.51
N VAL A 527 -13.33 -35.29 2.19
CA VAL A 527 -12.45 -34.17 1.85
C VAL A 527 -11.68 -34.46 0.58
N THR A 528 -11.19 -35.69 0.40
CA THR A 528 -10.49 -36.11 -0.82
C THR A 528 -11.35 -35.88 -2.05
N LYS A 529 -12.62 -36.31 -2.01
CA LYS A 529 -13.57 -36.10 -3.11
C LYS A 529 -13.80 -34.61 -3.37
N TRP A 530 -14.04 -33.84 -2.30
CA TRP A 530 -14.25 -32.41 -2.41
C TRP A 530 -13.05 -31.67 -3.01
N LEU A 531 -11.82 -31.97 -2.56
CA LEU A 531 -10.60 -31.36 -3.09
C LEU A 531 -10.40 -31.67 -4.57
N GLN A 532 -10.64 -32.92 -5.00
CA GLN A 532 -10.57 -33.31 -6.40
C GLN A 532 -11.57 -32.50 -7.25
N GLU A 533 -12.80 -32.34 -6.78
CA GLU A 533 -13.80 -31.53 -7.47
C GLU A 533 -13.40 -30.05 -7.57
N GLN A 534 -12.87 -29.45 -6.49
CA GLN A 534 -12.45 -28.05 -6.51
C GLN A 534 -11.24 -27.82 -7.43
N ASN A 535 -10.20 -28.66 -7.31
CA ASN A 535 -9.01 -28.56 -8.15
C ASN A 535 -9.33 -28.76 -9.64
N ASN A 536 -10.28 -29.65 -9.96
CA ASN A 536 -10.74 -29.84 -11.33
C ASN A 536 -11.51 -28.62 -11.88
N LYS A 537 -12.27 -27.91 -11.04
CA LYS A 537 -13.00 -26.69 -11.47
C LYS A 537 -12.06 -25.57 -11.92
N THR A 538 -10.91 -25.43 -11.28
CA THR A 538 -9.93 -24.38 -11.59
C THR A 538 -8.73 -24.88 -12.40
N ASN A 539 -8.75 -26.17 -12.80
CA ASN A 539 -7.70 -26.84 -13.57
C ASN A 539 -6.32 -26.72 -12.91
N GLU A 540 -6.25 -26.99 -11.60
CA GLU A 540 -4.99 -26.92 -10.84
C GLU A 540 -4.01 -28.03 -11.26
N VAL A 541 -2.72 -27.68 -11.24
CA VAL A 541 -1.64 -28.64 -11.42
C VAL A 541 -1.43 -29.39 -10.11
N LEU A 542 -1.55 -30.72 -10.13
CA LEU A 542 -1.15 -31.54 -8.97
C LEU A 542 0.38 -31.65 -8.92
N GLY A 543 0.96 -31.41 -7.75
CA GLY A 543 2.42 -31.35 -7.56
C GLY A 543 3.04 -30.02 -8.00
N TRP A 544 4.37 -29.99 -8.09
CA TRP A 544 5.16 -28.78 -8.31
C TRP A 544 6.25 -29.03 -9.38
N PRO A 545 5.88 -29.08 -10.68
CA PRO A 545 6.86 -29.33 -11.75
C PRO A 545 7.93 -28.23 -11.85
N GLU A 546 7.67 -27.01 -11.36
CA GLU A 546 8.65 -25.92 -11.28
C GLU A 546 9.40 -25.97 -9.95
N PHE A 547 10.15 -27.05 -9.76
CA PHE A 547 10.81 -27.41 -8.49
C PHE A 547 11.74 -26.32 -7.92
N ASP A 548 12.48 -25.63 -8.78
CA ASP A 548 13.50 -24.64 -8.39
C ASP A 548 12.93 -23.25 -8.10
N TRP A 549 11.62 -23.03 -8.31
CA TRP A 549 11.02 -21.72 -8.11
C TRP A 549 11.07 -21.30 -6.63
N ARG A 550 11.44 -20.05 -6.36
CA ARG A 550 11.47 -19.41 -5.05
C ARG A 550 10.85 -18.02 -5.13
N PRO A 551 10.14 -17.54 -4.10
CA PRO A 551 9.58 -16.20 -4.12
C PRO A 551 10.68 -15.13 -4.03
N PRO A 552 10.46 -13.93 -4.59
CA PRO A 552 11.38 -12.80 -4.42
C PRO A 552 11.30 -12.23 -2.99
N VAL A 553 12.40 -11.62 -2.53
CA VAL A 553 12.40 -10.84 -1.29
C VAL A 553 11.59 -9.55 -1.50
N PRO A 554 10.65 -9.18 -0.61
CA PRO A 554 9.87 -7.96 -0.75
C PRO A 554 10.73 -6.68 -0.73
N GLU A 555 10.35 -5.67 -1.52
CA GLU A 555 10.97 -4.35 -1.46
C GLU A 555 10.71 -3.69 -0.09
N GLY A 556 11.74 -3.03 0.47
CA GLY A 556 11.66 -2.37 1.78
C GLY A 556 11.64 -3.31 3.00
N TYR A 557 11.87 -4.62 2.82
CA TYR A 557 12.14 -5.55 3.92
C TYR A 557 13.45 -5.10 4.62
N SER A 558 13.50 -4.66 5.87
CA SER A 558 12.73 -4.96 7.11
C SER A 558 12.04 -3.73 7.74
N GLU A 559 11.88 -2.63 6.99
CA GLU A 559 11.53 -1.31 7.52
C GLU A 559 10.02 -1.10 7.79
N SER A 560 9.14 -2.03 7.36
CA SER A 560 7.68 -1.91 7.44
C SER A 560 6.94 -3.09 8.10
N ILE A 561 7.64 -3.93 8.86
CA ILE A 561 7.07 -5.17 9.45
C ILE A 561 5.91 -4.95 10.44
N ASP A 562 5.77 -3.74 10.99
CA ASP A 562 4.71 -3.38 11.94
C ASP A 562 3.44 -2.82 11.27
N LYS A 563 3.44 -2.65 9.94
CA LYS A 563 2.30 -2.10 9.19
C LYS A 563 1.24 -3.16 8.88
N ILE A 564 0.00 -2.70 8.69
CA ILE A 564 -1.15 -3.52 8.27
C ILE A 564 -1.02 -3.80 6.76
N ALA A 565 -0.83 -5.07 6.40
CA ALA A 565 -0.70 -5.51 5.00
C ALA A 565 -1.94 -6.29 4.50
N ASP A 566 -3.08 -6.16 5.19
CA ASP A 566 -4.34 -6.81 4.78
C ASP A 566 -5.20 -5.88 3.92
N GLU A 567 -5.29 -6.19 2.62
CA GLU A 567 -6.10 -5.43 1.68
C GLU A 567 -7.61 -5.47 2.02
N ALA A 568 -8.10 -6.53 2.66
CA ALA A 568 -9.51 -6.61 3.07
C ALA A 568 -9.82 -5.61 4.19
N GLN A 569 -8.95 -5.51 5.19
CA GLN A 569 -9.03 -4.48 6.24
C GLN A 569 -8.90 -3.07 5.66
N ALA A 570 -8.05 -2.88 4.65
CA ALA A 570 -7.95 -1.61 3.95
C ALA A 570 -9.26 -1.24 3.24
N LYS A 571 -9.93 -2.19 2.57
CA LYS A 571 -11.22 -1.96 1.92
C LYS A 571 -12.33 -1.62 2.92
N GLU A 572 -12.36 -2.29 4.07
CA GLU A 572 -13.29 -1.97 5.16
C GLU A 572 -13.04 -0.55 5.72
N PHE A 573 -11.78 -0.22 6.02
CA PHE A 573 -11.35 1.11 6.44
C PHE A 573 -11.76 2.21 5.44
N LEU A 574 -11.57 1.97 4.13
CA LEU A 574 -11.94 2.94 3.10
C LEU A 574 -13.45 3.09 2.94
N SER A 575 -14.23 2.04 3.20
CA SER A 575 -15.70 2.11 3.23
C SER A 575 -16.19 3.00 4.38
N GLU A 576 -15.63 2.80 5.58
CA GLU A 576 -15.87 3.64 6.77
C GLU A 576 -15.51 5.11 6.47
N TYR A 577 -14.30 5.36 5.93
CA TYR A 577 -13.85 6.69 5.55
C TYR A 577 -14.82 7.35 4.56
N ASN A 578 -15.22 6.65 3.50
CA ASN A 578 -16.06 7.25 2.46
C ASN A 578 -17.42 7.70 3.02
N SER A 579 -18.04 6.88 3.89
CA SER A 579 -19.32 7.23 4.51
C SER A 579 -19.23 8.44 5.45
N THR A 580 -18.20 8.47 6.31
CA THR A 580 -18.03 9.54 7.30
C THR A 580 -17.53 10.85 6.69
N ALA A 581 -16.69 10.76 5.65
CA ALA A 581 -16.19 11.93 4.93
C ALA A 581 -17.32 12.67 4.18
N GLU A 582 -18.27 11.96 3.56
CA GLU A 582 -19.42 12.58 2.88
C GLU A 582 -20.22 13.48 3.86
N GLU A 583 -20.43 13.05 5.10
CA GLU A 583 -21.15 13.83 6.11
C GLU A 583 -20.35 15.06 6.58
N VAL A 584 -19.08 14.85 6.95
CA VAL A 584 -18.25 15.92 7.53
C VAL A 584 -17.89 16.97 6.49
N TRP A 585 -17.60 16.56 5.25
CA TRP A 585 -17.29 17.48 4.16
C TRP A 585 -18.53 18.26 3.73
N ASN A 586 -19.70 17.62 3.64
CA ASN A 586 -20.96 18.32 3.37
C ASN A 586 -21.24 19.42 4.41
N ALA A 587 -21.11 19.10 5.70
CA ALA A 587 -21.35 20.05 6.78
C ALA A 587 -20.40 21.26 6.74
N TYR A 588 -19.12 21.04 6.41
CA TYR A 588 -18.17 22.13 6.19
C TYR A 588 -18.52 22.95 4.94
N THR A 589 -18.83 22.30 3.81
CA THR A 589 -19.18 22.98 2.57
C THR A 589 -20.43 23.87 2.73
N GLU A 590 -21.46 23.41 3.44
CA GLU A 590 -22.64 24.24 3.76
C GLU A 590 -22.29 25.47 4.61
N ALA A 591 -21.46 25.31 5.65
CA ALA A 591 -21.03 26.44 6.47
C ALA A 591 -20.16 27.43 5.67
N SER A 592 -19.28 26.92 4.82
CA SER A 592 -18.45 27.73 3.92
C SER A 592 -19.30 28.48 2.87
N TRP A 593 -20.31 27.82 2.30
CA TRP A 593 -21.27 28.43 1.39
C TRP A 593 -22.05 29.57 2.07
N ALA A 594 -22.54 29.34 3.28
CA ALA A 594 -23.27 30.34 4.06
C ALA A 594 -22.41 31.58 4.35
N TYR A 595 -21.13 31.41 4.65
CA TYR A 595 -20.19 32.53 4.81
C TYR A 595 -19.94 33.26 3.47
N ASN A 596 -19.66 32.53 2.40
CA ASN A 596 -19.34 33.11 1.10
C ASN A 596 -20.50 33.88 0.45
N THR A 597 -21.74 33.52 0.79
CA THR A 597 -22.98 34.16 0.31
C THR A 597 -23.64 35.09 1.34
N ASN A 598 -23.03 35.24 2.52
CA ASN A 598 -23.44 36.16 3.57
C ASN A 598 -22.29 36.38 4.58
N ILE A 599 -21.41 37.32 4.29
CA ILE A 599 -20.19 37.58 5.07
C ILE A 599 -20.57 38.26 6.39
N THR A 600 -20.48 37.50 7.49
CA THR A 600 -20.69 37.98 8.87
C THR A 600 -19.74 37.26 9.83
N ASP A 601 -19.42 37.89 10.96
CA ASP A 601 -18.60 37.24 12.00
C ASP A 601 -19.23 35.93 12.51
N HIS A 602 -20.57 35.91 12.62
CA HIS A 602 -21.31 34.71 13.01
C HIS A 602 -21.11 33.54 12.04
N ASN A 603 -21.27 33.76 10.73
CA ASN A 603 -21.06 32.72 9.72
C ASN A 603 -19.59 32.31 9.63
N LYS A 604 -18.66 33.26 9.84
CA LYS A 604 -17.21 32.99 9.90
C LYS A 604 -16.87 32.03 11.04
N GLU A 605 -17.40 32.29 12.23
CA GLU A 605 -17.19 31.41 13.41
C GLU A 605 -17.72 30.00 13.17
N ILE A 606 -18.93 29.87 12.61
CA ILE A 606 -19.52 28.56 12.26
C ILE A 606 -18.66 27.82 11.23
N MET A 607 -18.23 28.51 10.16
CA MET A 607 -17.36 27.94 9.14
C MET A 607 -16.04 27.44 9.73
N LEU A 608 -15.40 28.22 10.60
CA LEU A 608 -14.16 27.85 11.26
C LEU A 608 -14.34 26.66 12.21
N GLU A 609 -15.46 26.59 12.95
CA GLU A 609 -15.82 25.42 13.77
C GLU A 609 -15.93 24.14 12.92
N LYS A 610 -16.68 24.19 11.81
CA LYS A 610 -16.82 23.04 10.91
C LYS A 610 -15.52 22.67 10.21
N ASN A 611 -14.67 23.65 9.90
CA ASN A 611 -13.34 23.40 9.35
C ASN A 611 -12.46 22.59 10.34
N LEU A 612 -12.52 22.91 11.64
CA LEU A 612 -11.80 22.16 12.67
C LEU A 612 -12.33 20.73 12.81
N ALA A 613 -13.66 20.53 12.75
CA ALA A 613 -14.25 19.19 12.76
C ALA A 613 -13.79 18.36 11.55
N MET A 614 -13.79 18.95 10.35
CA MET A 614 -13.26 18.31 9.15
C MET A 614 -11.77 18.00 9.26
N SER A 615 -10.97 18.94 9.76
CA SER A 615 -9.53 18.73 9.95
C SER A 615 -9.23 17.61 10.95
N LYS A 616 -10.03 17.49 12.03
CA LYS A 616 -9.90 16.39 13.00
C LYS A 616 -10.16 15.03 12.34
N HIS A 617 -11.21 14.94 11.51
CA HIS A 617 -11.51 13.74 10.71
C HIS A 617 -10.36 13.41 9.75
N THR A 618 -9.86 14.39 8.99
CA THR A 618 -8.71 14.21 8.10
C THR A 618 -7.46 13.71 8.84
N LEU A 619 -7.17 14.26 10.02
CA LEU A 619 -6.04 13.84 10.85
C LEU A 619 -6.19 12.38 11.32
N GLU A 620 -7.35 12.02 11.84
CA GLU A 620 -7.62 10.66 12.34
C GLU A 620 -7.46 9.61 11.24
N TYR A 621 -8.16 9.80 10.11
CA TYR A 621 -8.13 8.86 9.01
C TYR A 621 -6.81 8.85 8.27
N GLY A 622 -6.12 10.00 8.15
CA GLY A 622 -4.81 10.03 7.51
C GLY A 622 -3.71 9.36 8.34
N LEU A 623 -3.78 9.45 9.69
CA LEU A 623 -2.89 8.69 10.57
C LEU A 623 -3.16 7.18 10.50
N ARG A 624 -4.43 6.76 10.48
CA ARG A 624 -4.82 5.35 10.25
C ARG A 624 -4.34 4.86 8.88
N ALA A 625 -4.50 5.66 7.82
CA ALA A 625 -4.04 5.32 6.47
C ALA A 625 -2.53 5.07 6.40
N ARG A 626 -1.72 5.81 7.16
CA ARG A 626 -0.25 5.61 7.25
C ARG A 626 0.17 4.27 7.89
N GLN A 627 -0.74 3.60 8.60
CA GLN A 627 -0.49 2.28 9.20
C GLN A 627 -0.56 1.15 8.16
N PHE A 628 -1.11 1.37 6.97
CA PHE A 628 -1.18 0.36 5.92
C PHE A 628 0.12 0.30 5.10
N ASP A 629 0.56 -0.93 4.79
CA ASP A 629 1.59 -1.19 3.77
C ASP A 629 0.90 -1.67 2.49
N THR A 630 0.90 -0.80 1.49
CA THR A 630 0.21 -1.03 0.22
C THR A 630 1.09 -1.73 -0.82
N SER A 631 2.34 -2.12 -0.49
CA SER A 631 3.29 -2.63 -1.49
C SER A 631 2.83 -3.90 -2.20
N ASP A 632 1.98 -4.68 -1.53
CA ASP A 632 1.53 -6.00 -1.98
C ASP A 632 0.01 -6.05 -2.28
N PHE A 633 -0.68 -4.90 -2.23
CA PHE A 633 -2.09 -4.80 -2.56
C PHE A 633 -2.32 -4.98 -4.07
N GLN A 634 -3.32 -5.78 -4.42
CA GLN A 634 -3.67 -6.06 -5.80
C GLN A 634 -4.55 -4.95 -6.40
N ASP A 635 -5.48 -4.41 -5.60
CA ASP A 635 -6.34 -3.31 -6.04
C ASP A 635 -5.61 -1.95 -5.98
N GLN A 636 -5.20 -1.47 -7.15
CA GLN A 636 -4.51 -0.18 -7.29
C GLN A 636 -5.37 1.01 -6.85
N SER A 637 -6.70 0.89 -6.85
CA SER A 637 -7.57 1.96 -6.38
C SER A 637 -7.46 2.15 -4.86
N VAL A 638 -7.38 1.06 -4.11
CA VAL A 638 -7.16 1.06 -2.66
C VAL A 638 -5.83 1.71 -2.32
N THR A 639 -4.76 1.31 -3.03
CA THR A 639 -3.42 1.89 -2.87
C THR A 639 -3.42 3.40 -3.15
N ARG A 640 -4.06 3.83 -4.24
CA ARG A 640 -4.15 5.24 -4.62
C ARG A 640 -4.91 6.07 -3.59
N ILE A 641 -6.04 5.57 -3.07
CA ILE A 641 -6.80 6.26 -2.02
C ILE A 641 -5.98 6.34 -0.74
N LEU A 642 -5.39 5.24 -0.27
CA LEU A 642 -4.57 5.24 0.95
C LEU A 642 -3.38 6.19 0.85
N LYS A 643 -2.71 6.23 -0.31
CA LYS A 643 -1.63 7.20 -0.57
C LYS A 643 -2.14 8.63 -0.47
N LYS A 644 -3.31 8.95 -1.04
CA LYS A 644 -3.93 10.29 -0.94
C LYS A 644 -4.26 10.63 0.52
N LEU A 645 -4.90 9.72 1.26
CA LEU A 645 -5.27 9.94 2.67
C LEU A 645 -4.06 10.08 3.59
N SER A 646 -2.94 9.41 3.26
CA SER A 646 -1.70 9.54 4.03
C SER A 646 -1.10 10.96 4.01
N VAL A 647 -1.54 11.81 3.06
CA VAL A 647 -1.25 13.24 3.00
C VAL A 647 -2.37 13.99 3.73
N ILE A 648 -2.11 14.36 4.99
CA ILE A 648 -3.05 14.97 5.94
C ILE A 648 -3.21 16.49 5.69
N GLU A 649 -2.35 17.05 4.83
CA GLU A 649 -2.30 18.48 4.50
C GLU A 649 -2.12 19.37 5.75
N ARG A 650 -2.85 20.50 5.83
CA ARG A 650 -2.82 21.45 6.95
C ARG A 650 -3.27 20.85 8.28
N ALA A 651 -4.08 19.79 8.26
CA ALA A 651 -4.56 19.15 9.48
C ALA A 651 -3.44 18.43 10.26
N ALA A 652 -2.25 18.27 9.66
CA ALA A 652 -1.06 17.79 10.35
C ALA A 652 -0.47 18.81 11.33
N LEU A 653 -0.82 20.10 11.20
CA LEU A 653 -0.39 21.14 12.13
C LEU A 653 -0.96 20.90 13.53
N PRO A 654 -0.22 21.26 14.59
CA PRO A 654 -0.79 21.36 15.94
C PRO A 654 -2.06 22.23 15.96
N GLU A 655 -3.05 21.86 16.77
CA GLU A 655 -4.37 22.51 16.76
C GLU A 655 -4.30 24.05 16.89
N SER A 656 -3.39 24.58 17.72
CA SER A 656 -3.20 26.03 17.88
C SER A 656 -2.71 26.71 16.59
N GLU A 657 -1.77 26.06 15.88
CA GLU A 657 -1.23 26.56 14.62
C GLU A 657 -2.23 26.37 13.47
N LEU A 658 -3.03 25.31 13.50
CA LEU A 658 -4.13 25.10 12.54
C LEU A 658 -5.21 26.19 12.69
N LYS A 659 -5.58 26.54 13.92
CA LYS A 659 -6.50 27.67 14.18
C LYS A 659 -5.93 28.99 13.67
N GLU A 660 -4.66 29.25 13.94
CA GLU A 660 -3.95 30.42 13.41
C GLU A 660 -3.95 30.43 11.88
N TYR A 661 -3.60 29.31 11.24
CA TYR A 661 -3.59 29.14 9.79
C TYR A 661 -4.95 29.44 9.15
N ASN A 662 -6.02 28.86 9.71
CA ASN A 662 -7.39 29.06 9.22
C ASN A 662 -7.87 30.49 9.41
N ALA A 663 -7.52 31.13 10.53
CA ALA A 663 -7.82 32.55 10.77
C ALA A 663 -7.08 33.45 9.78
N LEU A 664 -5.78 33.22 9.55
CA LEU A 664 -4.96 33.99 8.60
C LEU A 664 -5.53 33.93 7.18
N LEU A 665 -5.92 32.74 6.71
CA LEU A 665 -6.57 32.58 5.39
C LEU A 665 -7.87 33.38 5.30
N SER A 666 -8.75 33.22 6.28
CA SER A 666 -10.03 33.94 6.32
C SER A 666 -9.84 35.46 6.40
N ASP A 667 -8.86 35.94 7.17
CA ASP A 667 -8.56 37.36 7.32
C ASP A 667 -7.98 37.97 6.03
N MET A 668 -7.10 37.23 5.35
CA MET A 668 -6.55 37.66 4.06
C MET A 668 -7.64 37.74 2.98
N GLU A 669 -8.52 36.73 2.90
CA GLU A 669 -9.65 36.70 1.97
C GLU A 669 -10.68 37.80 2.26
N THR A 670 -10.97 38.03 3.54
CA THR A 670 -11.87 39.13 3.98
C THR A 670 -11.27 40.48 3.62
N THR A 671 -9.98 40.69 3.93
CA THR A 671 -9.26 41.93 3.61
C THR A 671 -9.31 42.26 2.12
N TYR A 672 -9.21 41.23 1.27
CA TYR A 672 -9.37 41.38 -0.18
C TYR A 672 -10.82 41.76 -0.54
N SER A 673 -11.79 40.98 -0.07
CA SER A 673 -13.20 41.09 -0.50
C SER A 673 -13.87 42.39 -0.08
N VAL A 674 -13.51 42.97 1.06
CA VAL A 674 -14.13 44.21 1.57
C VAL A 674 -13.34 45.48 1.27
N ALA A 675 -12.19 45.37 0.59
CA ALA A 675 -11.35 46.54 0.28
C ALA A 675 -12.07 47.52 -0.66
N LYS A 676 -11.90 48.81 -0.38
CA LYS A 676 -12.45 49.92 -1.18
C LYS A 676 -11.38 51.00 -1.37
N VAL A 677 -11.36 51.62 -2.54
CA VAL A 677 -10.43 52.69 -2.91
C VAL A 677 -11.18 54.02 -2.85
N CYS A 678 -10.74 54.94 -2.00
CA CYS A 678 -11.44 56.20 -1.79
C CYS A 678 -10.72 57.39 -2.46
N ARG A 679 -11.50 58.28 -3.08
CA ARG A 679 -11.05 59.59 -3.57
C ARG A 679 -10.96 60.60 -2.42
N GLU A 680 -10.28 61.73 -2.64
CA GLU A 680 -10.13 62.82 -1.64
C GLU A 680 -11.48 63.36 -1.14
N ASN A 681 -12.52 63.31 -1.97
CA ASN A 681 -13.89 63.71 -1.63
C ASN A 681 -14.67 62.65 -0.81
N LYS A 682 -14.01 61.59 -0.35
CA LYS A 682 -14.57 60.45 0.42
C LYS A 682 -15.51 59.52 -0.35
N THR A 683 -15.63 59.62 -1.67
CA THR A 683 -16.30 58.58 -2.47
C THR A 683 -15.40 57.34 -2.54
N CYS A 684 -15.91 56.17 -2.15
CA CYS A 684 -15.16 54.91 -2.12
C CYS A 684 -15.69 53.91 -3.14
N HIS A 685 -14.79 53.29 -3.89
CA HIS A 685 -15.07 52.36 -4.97
C HIS A 685 -14.61 50.93 -4.57
N PRO A 686 -15.50 49.94 -4.48
CA PRO A 686 -15.11 48.53 -4.36
C PRO A 686 -14.45 48.02 -5.64
N LEU A 687 -13.84 46.82 -5.59
CA LEU A 687 -13.31 46.19 -6.79
C LEU A 687 -14.40 45.98 -7.85
N ASP A 688 -15.47 45.25 -7.49
CA ASP A 688 -16.58 44.95 -8.37
C ASP A 688 -17.88 45.65 -7.94
N PRO A 689 -18.59 46.31 -8.86
CA PRO A 689 -18.23 46.51 -10.28
C PRO A 689 -17.31 47.72 -10.53
N ASP A 690 -17.21 48.66 -9.58
CA ASP A 690 -16.69 50.01 -9.83
C ASP A 690 -15.27 50.07 -10.42
N LEU A 691 -14.25 49.52 -9.73
CA LEU A 691 -12.87 49.62 -10.21
C LEU A 691 -12.64 48.73 -11.43
N THR A 692 -13.30 47.57 -11.51
CA THR A 692 -13.25 46.70 -12.69
C THR A 692 -13.80 47.43 -13.92
N ASP A 693 -14.94 48.12 -13.80
CA ASP A 693 -15.54 48.92 -14.88
C ASP A 693 -14.64 50.10 -15.27
N MET A 694 -14.04 50.80 -14.30
CA MET A 694 -13.06 51.87 -14.57
C MET A 694 -11.85 51.35 -15.35
N MET A 695 -11.29 50.21 -14.95
CA MET A 695 -10.13 49.61 -15.64
C MET A 695 -10.48 49.14 -17.05
N ALA A 696 -11.72 48.69 -17.28
CA ALA A 696 -12.18 48.20 -18.57
C ALA A 696 -12.47 49.33 -19.57
N THR A 697 -13.15 50.39 -19.11
CA THR A 697 -13.75 51.41 -20.00
C THR A 697 -12.96 52.71 -20.09
N SER A 698 -12.20 53.09 -19.06
CA SER A 698 -11.43 54.34 -19.07
C SER A 698 -10.30 54.28 -20.10
N ARG A 699 -10.04 55.42 -20.75
CA ARG A 699 -8.86 55.66 -21.59
C ARG A 699 -8.01 56.82 -21.07
N ASP A 700 -8.29 57.27 -19.85
CA ASP A 700 -7.52 58.29 -19.15
C ASP A 700 -6.42 57.62 -18.30
N TYR A 701 -5.16 58.00 -18.57
CA TYR A 701 -3.98 57.42 -17.94
C TYR A 701 -4.00 57.58 -16.40
N ASP A 702 -4.34 58.78 -15.92
CA ASP A 702 -4.29 59.11 -14.50
C ASP A 702 -5.43 58.46 -13.72
N VAL A 703 -6.61 58.32 -14.33
CA VAL A 703 -7.73 57.57 -13.75
C VAL A 703 -7.38 56.09 -13.61
N LEU A 704 -6.77 55.49 -14.63
CA LEU A 704 -6.32 54.10 -14.59
C LEU A 704 -5.21 53.92 -13.55
N LEU A 705 -4.29 54.88 -13.42
CA LEU A 705 -3.22 54.86 -12.43
C LEU A 705 -3.77 54.95 -11.01
N PHE A 706 -4.76 55.83 -10.78
CA PHE A 706 -5.46 55.95 -9.51
C PHE A 706 -6.10 54.62 -9.08
N ALA A 707 -6.87 53.99 -9.98
CA ALA A 707 -7.53 52.72 -9.69
C ALA A 707 -6.51 51.61 -9.41
N TRP A 708 -5.50 51.49 -10.27
CA TRP A 708 -4.47 50.45 -10.20
C TRP A 708 -3.62 50.53 -8.92
N LYS A 709 -3.14 51.74 -8.58
CA LYS A 709 -2.31 51.97 -7.40
C LYS A 709 -3.15 51.92 -6.13
N GLY A 710 -4.31 52.57 -6.14
CA GLY A 710 -5.23 52.60 -5.01
C GLY A 710 -5.66 51.20 -4.58
N TRP A 711 -5.93 50.29 -5.53
CA TRP A 711 -6.29 48.92 -5.22
C TRP A 711 -5.17 48.17 -4.49
N ARG A 712 -3.93 48.30 -4.96
CA ARG A 712 -2.75 47.67 -4.34
C ARG A 712 -2.48 48.18 -2.93
N ASP A 713 -2.68 49.47 -2.71
CA ASP A 713 -2.54 50.10 -1.39
C ASP A 713 -3.67 49.69 -0.44
N ALA A 714 -4.91 49.58 -0.93
CA ALA A 714 -6.08 49.27 -0.12
C ALA A 714 -6.22 47.78 0.23
N SER A 715 -5.68 46.88 -0.60
CA SER A 715 -5.73 45.42 -0.46
C SER A 715 -4.35 44.83 -0.13
N GLY A 716 -3.53 44.54 -1.14
CA GLY A 716 -2.29 43.78 -1.03
C GLY A 716 -1.34 44.28 0.06
N LYS A 717 -1.11 45.59 0.15
CA LYS A 717 -0.26 46.18 1.18
C LYS A 717 -0.65 45.80 2.62
N LYS A 718 -1.96 45.66 2.91
CA LYS A 718 -2.47 45.36 4.25
C LYS A 718 -2.24 43.92 4.71
N MET A 719 -2.07 42.98 3.77
CA MET A 719 -1.96 41.55 4.08
C MET A 719 -0.53 41.01 4.02
N ARG A 720 0.47 41.87 3.74
CA ARG A 720 1.88 41.46 3.61
C ARG A 720 2.38 40.64 4.81
N ASN A 721 2.12 41.10 6.03
CA ASN A 721 2.57 40.40 7.24
C ASN A 721 1.82 39.09 7.47
N ASN A 722 0.51 39.05 7.20
CA ASN A 722 -0.27 37.82 7.28
C ASN A 722 0.26 36.77 6.30
N TYR A 723 0.63 37.19 5.09
CA TYR A 723 1.14 36.29 4.06
C TYR A 723 2.49 35.64 4.46
N LYS A 724 3.40 36.40 5.10
CA LYS A 724 4.65 35.85 5.64
C LYS A 724 4.38 34.70 6.60
N ARG A 725 3.51 34.94 7.59
CA ARG A 725 3.15 33.93 8.58
C ARG A 725 2.42 32.73 7.97
N TYR A 726 1.56 32.98 6.99
CA TYR A 726 0.90 31.93 6.22
C TYR A 726 1.92 31.04 5.47
N VAL A 727 2.95 31.60 4.84
CA VAL A 727 4.00 30.84 4.13
C VAL A 727 4.75 29.91 5.09
N GLU A 728 5.10 30.39 6.29
CA GLU A 728 5.75 29.56 7.32
C GLU A 728 4.90 28.35 7.71
N LEU A 729 3.62 28.58 8.01
CA LEU A 729 2.69 27.52 8.43
C LEU A 729 2.37 26.54 7.28
N SER A 730 2.20 27.04 6.06
CA SER A 730 2.03 26.21 4.84
C SER A 730 3.22 25.28 4.62
N ASN A 731 4.44 25.80 4.73
CA ASN A 731 5.64 24.99 4.58
C ASN A 731 5.79 23.96 5.70
N LYS A 732 5.49 24.35 6.95
CA LYS A 732 5.49 23.41 8.08
C LYS A 732 4.50 22.27 7.86
N ALA A 733 3.29 22.57 7.39
CA ALA A 733 2.30 21.55 7.04
C ALA A 733 2.80 20.62 5.93
N ALA A 734 3.43 21.15 4.89
CA ALA A 734 4.01 20.35 3.80
C ALA A 734 5.12 19.40 4.30
N THR A 735 6.02 19.89 5.17
CA THR A 735 7.10 19.08 5.77
C THR A 735 6.56 17.96 6.65
N LEU A 736 5.50 18.21 7.44
CA LEU A 736 4.82 17.16 8.24
C LEU A 736 4.16 16.06 7.38
N ASN A 737 3.98 16.32 6.09
CA ASN A 737 3.46 15.38 5.10
C ASN A 737 4.54 14.80 4.16
N GLY A 738 5.83 15.03 4.45
CA GLY A 738 6.93 14.46 3.68
C GLY A 738 7.31 15.24 2.41
N TYR A 739 6.78 16.44 2.22
CA TYR A 739 7.17 17.34 1.13
C TYR A 739 8.20 18.37 1.59
N LYS A 740 9.05 18.83 0.66
CA LYS A 740 10.08 19.83 0.98
C LYS A 740 9.48 21.18 1.37
N ASP A 741 8.44 21.60 0.66
CA ASP A 741 7.75 22.89 0.79
C ASP A 741 6.33 22.77 0.23
N ASN A 742 5.48 23.77 0.46
CA ASN A 742 4.09 23.76 -0.01
C ASN A 742 3.98 23.80 -1.55
N GLY A 743 4.97 24.40 -2.24
CA GLY A 743 5.02 24.36 -3.70
C GLY A 743 5.22 22.94 -4.24
N ALA A 744 6.12 22.17 -3.62
CA ALA A 744 6.35 20.77 -3.96
C ALA A 744 5.09 19.92 -3.75
N TYR A 745 4.33 20.18 -2.67
CA TYR A 745 3.03 19.54 -2.46
C TYR A 745 2.06 19.84 -3.61
N TRP A 746 1.87 21.10 -3.98
CA TRP A 746 0.95 21.48 -5.06
C TRP A 746 1.33 20.87 -6.41
N ARG A 747 2.62 20.84 -6.75
CA ARG A 747 3.08 20.21 -8.01
C ARG A 747 2.84 18.70 -8.01
N SER A 748 2.82 18.04 -6.85
CA SER A 748 2.59 16.59 -6.76
C SER A 748 1.19 16.16 -7.23
N LEU A 749 0.21 17.07 -7.25
CA LEU A 749 -1.15 16.82 -7.77
C LEU A 749 -1.18 16.53 -9.27
N TYR A 750 -0.09 16.85 -9.99
CA TYR A 750 0.06 16.54 -11.41
C TYR A 750 0.75 15.20 -11.66
N GLU A 751 1.27 14.52 -10.63
CA GLU A 751 1.90 13.20 -10.74
C GLU A 751 3.01 13.11 -11.82
N THR A 752 3.63 14.23 -12.16
CA THR A 752 4.63 14.35 -13.22
C THR A 752 5.96 14.84 -12.63
N PRO A 753 7.02 14.00 -12.59
CA PRO A 753 8.32 14.41 -12.06
C PRO A 753 8.97 15.58 -12.81
N THR A 754 8.68 15.73 -14.10
CA THR A 754 9.24 16.75 -15.00
C THR A 754 8.33 17.98 -15.17
N PHE A 755 7.39 18.20 -14.25
CA PHE A 755 6.31 19.16 -14.45
C PHE A 755 6.81 20.60 -14.68
N GLU A 756 7.84 21.05 -13.97
CA GLU A 756 8.40 22.40 -14.18
C GLU A 756 9.05 22.54 -15.56
N GLU A 757 9.79 21.54 -16.03
CA GLU A 757 10.40 21.56 -17.36
C GLU A 757 9.34 21.50 -18.48
N ASP A 758 8.27 20.73 -18.27
CA ASP A 758 7.17 20.60 -19.21
C ASP A 758 6.45 21.95 -19.41
N LEU A 759 6.21 22.69 -18.32
CA LEU A 759 5.58 24.01 -18.38
C LEU A 759 6.46 25.06 -19.05
N GLU A 760 7.76 25.10 -18.74
CA GLU A 760 8.69 26.04 -19.41
C GLU A 760 8.78 25.72 -20.91
N ARG A 761 8.82 24.44 -21.29
CA ARG A 761 8.80 24.04 -22.71
C ARG A 761 7.53 24.53 -23.42
N LEU A 762 6.36 24.36 -22.81
CA LEU A 762 5.09 24.86 -23.36
C LEU A 762 5.11 26.39 -23.48
N TYR A 763 5.58 27.10 -22.45
CA TYR A 763 5.70 28.57 -22.50
C TYR A 763 6.60 29.03 -23.65
N LEU A 764 7.77 28.40 -23.84
CA LEU A 764 8.71 28.75 -24.91
C LEU A 764 8.12 28.49 -26.31
N GLN A 765 7.31 27.45 -26.49
CA GLN A 765 6.59 27.21 -27.75
C GLN A 765 5.56 28.30 -28.06
N LEU A 766 4.94 28.87 -27.01
CA LEU A 766 3.89 29.88 -27.11
C LEU A 766 4.46 31.31 -27.20
N GLN A 767 5.72 31.51 -26.79
CA GLN A 767 6.38 32.81 -26.72
C GLN A 767 6.35 33.60 -28.04
N PRO A 768 6.60 33.02 -29.24
CA PRO A 768 6.57 33.79 -30.49
C PRO A 768 5.23 34.50 -30.74
N LEU A 769 4.11 33.83 -30.43
CA LEU A 769 2.77 34.38 -30.58
C LEU A 769 2.52 35.52 -29.59
N TYR A 770 2.91 35.32 -28.32
CA TYR A 770 2.80 36.37 -27.31
C TYR A 770 3.63 37.61 -27.65
N LEU A 771 4.88 37.44 -28.11
CA LEU A 771 5.76 38.57 -28.45
C LEU A 771 5.22 39.41 -29.62
N ASN A 772 4.63 38.75 -30.61
CA ASN A 772 3.98 39.43 -31.73
C ASN A 772 2.72 40.19 -31.29
N LEU A 773 1.88 39.58 -30.46
CA LEU A 773 0.71 40.23 -29.87
C LEU A 773 1.12 41.44 -29.02
N HIS A 774 2.10 41.27 -28.14
CA HIS A 774 2.63 42.33 -27.27
C HIS A 774 3.13 43.54 -28.06
N ALA A 775 3.95 43.31 -29.10
CA ALA A 775 4.49 44.39 -29.92
C ALA A 775 3.38 45.17 -30.64
N TYR A 776 2.39 44.46 -31.19
CA TYR A 776 1.24 45.07 -31.85
C TYR A 776 0.40 45.92 -30.88
N VAL A 777 0.07 45.38 -29.71
CA VAL A 777 -0.68 46.09 -28.66
C VAL A 777 0.11 47.30 -28.16
N ARG A 778 1.42 47.17 -27.93
CA ARG A 778 2.29 48.28 -27.51
C ARG A 778 2.26 49.44 -28.50
N ARG A 779 2.27 49.17 -29.80
CA ARG A 779 2.12 50.20 -30.84
C ARG A 779 0.78 50.90 -30.76
N ALA A 780 -0.32 50.17 -30.56
CA ALA A 780 -1.63 50.76 -30.43
C ALA A 780 -1.74 51.66 -29.20
N LEU A 781 -1.23 51.20 -28.06
CA LEU A 781 -1.15 52.02 -26.84
C LEU A 781 -0.28 53.26 -27.02
N TYR A 782 0.82 53.17 -27.79
CA TYR A 782 1.64 54.33 -28.14
C TYR A 782 0.84 55.37 -28.95
N ARG A 783 -0.06 54.94 -29.85
CA ARG A 783 -0.92 55.87 -30.61
C ARG A 783 -1.92 56.59 -29.72
N GLU A 784 -2.44 55.92 -28.71
CA GLU A 784 -3.44 56.49 -27.78
C GLU A 784 -2.80 57.38 -26.70
N TYR A 785 -1.80 56.85 -25.99
CA TYR A 785 -1.20 57.50 -24.80
C TYR A 785 0.08 58.30 -25.12
N GLY A 786 0.64 58.18 -26.32
CA GLY A 786 1.81 58.95 -26.74
C GLY A 786 3.17 58.46 -26.20
N ALA A 787 4.23 59.12 -26.67
CA ALA A 787 5.62 58.72 -26.42
C ALA A 787 6.11 58.97 -24.99
N GLU A 788 5.44 59.87 -24.25
CA GLU A 788 5.77 60.14 -22.84
C GLU A 788 5.39 58.98 -21.93
N HIS A 789 4.37 58.20 -22.32
CA HIS A 789 3.80 57.13 -21.53
C HIS A 789 4.11 55.73 -22.06
N ILE A 790 4.59 55.58 -23.30
CA ILE A 790 4.90 54.29 -23.94
C ILE A 790 6.23 54.35 -24.70
N ASN A 791 7.13 53.41 -24.42
CA ASN A 791 8.32 53.15 -25.22
C ASN A 791 8.11 51.95 -26.15
N LEU A 792 8.22 52.16 -27.45
CA LEU A 792 8.05 51.13 -28.49
C LEU A 792 9.07 49.98 -28.44
N ARG A 793 10.14 50.12 -27.65
CA ARG A 793 11.17 49.09 -27.41
C ARG A 793 11.25 48.64 -25.95
N GLY A 794 10.37 49.17 -25.10
CA GLY A 794 10.31 48.92 -23.66
C GLY A 794 9.08 48.10 -23.24
N PRO A 795 8.93 47.82 -21.94
CA PRO A 795 7.76 47.14 -21.39
C PRO A 795 6.50 48.03 -21.40
N ILE A 796 5.31 47.42 -21.38
CA ILE A 796 4.02 48.15 -21.31
C ILE A 796 3.68 48.47 -19.85
N PRO A 797 3.22 49.70 -19.51
CA PRO A 797 2.72 50.02 -18.17
C PRO A 797 1.50 49.16 -17.80
N ALA A 798 1.57 48.47 -16.66
CA ALA A 798 0.63 47.41 -16.28
C ALA A 798 -0.83 47.82 -16.00
N HIS A 799 -1.17 49.11 -16.10
CA HIS A 799 -2.50 49.66 -15.82
C HIS A 799 -3.30 50.02 -17.08
N LEU A 800 -2.71 49.86 -18.27
CA LEU A 800 -3.31 50.30 -19.55
C LEU A 800 -3.97 49.16 -20.35
N LEU A 801 -4.09 47.98 -19.75
CA LEU A 801 -4.44 46.75 -20.46
C LEU A 801 -5.87 46.27 -20.16
N GLY A 802 -6.77 47.20 -19.82
CA GLY A 802 -8.21 46.90 -19.69
C GLY A 802 -8.60 46.06 -18.46
N ASN A 803 -7.65 45.71 -17.60
CA ASN A 803 -7.85 44.82 -16.46
C ASN A 803 -6.92 45.20 -15.30
N MET A 804 -7.39 45.08 -14.05
CA MET A 804 -6.66 45.43 -12.82
C MET A 804 -5.26 44.78 -12.69
N TRP A 805 -5.10 43.58 -13.26
CA TRP A 805 -3.86 42.80 -13.22
C TRP A 805 -3.17 42.66 -14.58
N ALA A 806 -3.77 43.21 -15.65
CA ALA A 806 -3.33 42.97 -17.02
C ALA A 806 -3.19 41.47 -17.36
N GLN A 807 -4.08 40.64 -16.78
CA GLN A 807 -4.11 39.20 -17.05
C GLN A 807 -4.88 38.85 -18.33
N SER A 808 -5.82 39.72 -18.72
CA SER A 808 -6.61 39.65 -19.96
C SER A 808 -6.72 41.06 -20.50
N TRP A 809 -6.59 41.19 -21.83
CA TRP A 809 -6.50 42.45 -22.56
C TRP A 809 -7.72 42.67 -23.48
N SER A 810 -8.76 41.84 -23.36
CA SER A 810 -9.96 41.90 -24.21
C SER A 810 -10.65 43.28 -24.15
N ASN A 811 -10.66 43.92 -22.98
CA ASN A 811 -11.30 45.23 -22.75
C ASN A 811 -10.65 46.41 -23.49
N ILE A 812 -9.49 46.24 -24.11
CA ILE A 812 -8.87 47.25 -24.99
C ILE A 812 -9.01 46.93 -26.48
N PHE A 813 -9.88 45.96 -26.85
CA PHE A 813 -10.09 45.54 -28.22
C PHE A 813 -10.46 46.71 -29.17
N ASP A 814 -11.19 47.70 -28.67
CA ASP A 814 -11.49 48.95 -29.38
C ASP A 814 -10.24 49.71 -29.84
N LEU A 815 -9.14 49.66 -29.08
CA LEU A 815 -7.87 50.32 -29.41
C LEU A 815 -7.00 49.52 -30.39
N VAL A 816 -7.20 48.20 -30.43
CA VAL A 816 -6.33 47.25 -31.12
C VAL A 816 -7.04 46.48 -32.23
N ILE A 817 -8.22 46.93 -32.65
CA ILE A 817 -9.00 46.27 -33.70
C ILE A 817 -8.22 46.25 -35.03
N PRO A 818 -7.90 45.05 -35.59
CA PRO A 818 -7.17 44.93 -36.85
C PRO A 818 -7.86 45.61 -38.03
N PHE A 819 -9.16 45.37 -38.18
CA PHE A 819 -9.99 45.89 -39.27
C PHE A 819 -11.23 46.58 -38.71
N PRO A 820 -11.19 47.92 -38.46
CA PRO A 820 -12.29 48.65 -37.82
C PRO A 820 -13.64 48.63 -38.55
N ASN A 821 -13.61 48.41 -39.86
CA ASN A 821 -14.79 48.42 -40.73
C ASN A 821 -15.47 47.03 -40.86
N ALA A 822 -14.84 45.97 -40.35
CA ALA A 822 -15.40 44.61 -40.32
C ALA A 822 -16.27 44.41 -39.06
N THR A 823 -17.15 43.40 -39.08
CA THR A 823 -18.10 43.13 -37.98
C THR A 823 -17.34 42.83 -36.68
N LYS A 824 -17.85 43.39 -35.58
CA LYS A 824 -17.34 43.14 -34.22
C LYS A 824 -18.08 41.95 -33.61
N VAL A 825 -17.35 41.03 -33.00
CA VAL A 825 -17.94 39.91 -32.25
C VAL A 825 -18.18 40.36 -30.81
N ASP A 826 -19.26 41.13 -30.59
CA ASP A 826 -19.76 41.48 -29.25
C ASP A 826 -21.28 41.30 -29.20
N ALA A 827 -21.72 40.31 -28.42
CA ALA A 827 -23.12 39.98 -28.23
C ALA A 827 -23.83 40.89 -27.20
N THR A 828 -23.08 41.69 -26.43
CA THR A 828 -23.62 42.47 -25.30
C THR A 828 -24.77 43.41 -25.69
N PRO A 829 -24.70 44.21 -26.78
CA PRO A 829 -25.80 45.07 -27.18
C PRO A 829 -27.05 44.26 -27.57
N ALA A 830 -26.87 43.11 -28.23
CA ALA A 830 -27.97 42.23 -28.61
C ALA A 830 -28.63 41.59 -27.38
N MET A 831 -27.84 41.09 -26.43
CA MET A 831 -28.31 40.52 -25.17
C MET A 831 -29.16 41.55 -24.39
N LYS A 832 -28.67 42.78 -24.24
CA LYS A 832 -29.39 43.86 -23.56
C LYS A 832 -30.67 44.25 -24.31
N LYS A 833 -30.61 44.41 -25.63
CA LYS A 833 -31.78 44.74 -26.47
C LYS A 833 -32.88 43.68 -26.41
N GLN A 834 -32.49 42.41 -26.31
CA GLN A 834 -33.40 41.27 -26.22
C GLN A 834 -33.87 40.95 -24.78
N GLY A 835 -33.44 41.74 -23.78
CA GLY A 835 -33.85 41.53 -22.38
C GLY A 835 -33.32 40.25 -21.76
N TRP A 836 -32.09 39.85 -22.07
CA TRP A 836 -31.44 38.71 -21.41
C TRP A 836 -31.26 38.97 -19.91
N THR A 837 -31.32 37.89 -19.13
CA THR A 837 -31.12 37.88 -17.67
C THR A 837 -30.03 36.89 -17.30
N PRO A 838 -29.42 36.98 -16.10
CA PRO A 838 -28.50 35.96 -15.60
C PRO A 838 -29.07 34.54 -15.73
N LYS A 839 -30.31 34.33 -15.26
CA LYS A 839 -31.00 33.03 -15.38
C LYS A 839 -31.02 32.51 -16.82
N LYS A 840 -31.36 33.36 -17.81
CA LYS A 840 -31.37 32.97 -19.22
C LYS A 840 -29.97 32.54 -19.70
N MET A 841 -28.91 33.23 -19.25
CA MET A 841 -27.53 32.86 -19.61
C MET A 841 -27.18 31.45 -19.12
N PHE A 842 -27.56 31.10 -17.88
CA PHE A 842 -27.39 29.75 -17.34
C PHE A 842 -28.25 28.71 -18.07
N GLU A 843 -29.51 29.04 -18.42
CA GLU A 843 -30.40 28.15 -19.17
C GLU A 843 -29.91 27.88 -20.62
N GLU A 844 -29.26 28.85 -21.25
CA GLU A 844 -28.59 28.65 -22.54
C GLU A 844 -27.36 27.76 -22.38
N SER A 845 -26.61 27.91 -21.29
CA SER A 845 -25.46 27.04 -20.99
C SER A 845 -25.89 25.59 -20.74
N ASP A 846 -26.91 25.36 -19.92
CA ASP A 846 -27.47 24.03 -19.69
C ASP A 846 -27.97 23.39 -21.01
N ARG A 847 -28.57 24.19 -21.91
CA ARG A 847 -28.91 23.75 -23.27
C ARG A 847 -27.69 23.37 -24.10
N PHE A 848 -26.59 24.10 -23.99
CA PHE A 848 -25.34 23.73 -24.66
C PHE A 848 -24.85 22.35 -24.20
N PHE A 849 -24.70 22.13 -22.89
CA PHE A 849 -24.22 20.85 -22.34
C PHE A 849 -25.16 19.69 -22.70
N THR A 850 -26.47 19.86 -22.54
CA THR A 850 -27.47 18.84 -22.88
C THR A 850 -27.53 18.55 -24.38
N SER A 851 -27.23 19.53 -25.25
CA SER A 851 -27.11 19.29 -26.69
C SER A 851 -25.99 18.31 -27.06
N LEU A 852 -24.96 18.20 -26.21
CA LEU A 852 -23.87 17.24 -26.36
C LEU A 852 -24.23 15.85 -25.80
N GLY A 853 -25.40 15.69 -25.18
CA GLY A 853 -25.79 14.46 -24.48
C GLY A 853 -25.25 14.36 -23.07
N LEU A 854 -24.77 15.48 -22.49
CA LEU A 854 -24.31 15.55 -21.11
C LEU A 854 -25.51 15.73 -20.15
N ILE A 855 -25.23 15.60 -18.85
CA ILE A 855 -26.26 15.54 -17.80
C ILE A 855 -26.86 16.94 -17.58
N PRO A 856 -28.20 17.12 -17.64
CA PRO A 856 -28.82 18.40 -17.33
C PRO A 856 -28.61 18.80 -15.87
N MET A 857 -28.59 20.10 -15.58
CA MET A 857 -28.49 20.58 -14.19
C MET A 857 -29.69 20.12 -13.34
N PRO A 858 -29.45 19.61 -12.11
CA PRO A 858 -30.53 19.16 -11.23
C PRO A 858 -31.38 20.34 -10.73
N GLN A 859 -32.62 20.08 -10.32
CA GLN A 859 -33.51 21.13 -9.80
C GLN A 859 -32.89 21.89 -8.60
N GLU A 860 -32.20 21.16 -7.71
CA GLU A 860 -31.54 21.73 -6.53
C GLU A 860 -30.47 22.78 -6.89
N PHE A 861 -29.80 22.64 -8.04
CA PHE A 861 -28.85 23.63 -8.55
C PHE A 861 -29.53 24.98 -8.80
N TRP A 862 -30.70 24.96 -9.45
CA TRP A 862 -31.47 26.18 -9.76
C TRP A 862 -32.06 26.83 -8.52
N ASP A 863 -32.49 26.01 -7.55
CA ASP A 863 -33.15 26.49 -6.34
C ASP A 863 -32.15 27.12 -5.34
N LYS A 864 -30.88 26.66 -5.33
CA LYS A 864 -29.90 27.02 -4.30
C LYS A 864 -28.70 27.86 -4.77
N SER A 865 -28.43 27.95 -6.07
CA SER A 865 -27.30 28.74 -6.59
C SER A 865 -27.50 30.24 -6.42
N MET A 866 -26.40 30.98 -6.25
CA MET A 866 -26.38 32.45 -6.26
C MET A 866 -25.87 32.92 -7.61
N ILE A 867 -26.77 33.07 -8.58
CA ILE A 867 -26.44 33.44 -9.97
C ILE A 867 -26.51 34.95 -10.26
N GLU A 868 -26.83 35.76 -9.25
CA GLU A 868 -26.80 37.22 -9.33
C GLU A 868 -26.49 37.81 -7.95
N LYS A 869 -26.00 39.05 -7.91
CA LYS A 869 -25.68 39.71 -6.64
C LYS A 869 -26.96 40.05 -5.87
N PRO A 870 -27.10 39.63 -4.59
CA PRO A 870 -28.26 40.00 -3.79
C PRO A 870 -28.40 41.52 -3.62
N SER A 871 -29.63 42.02 -3.67
CA SER A 871 -29.97 43.44 -3.49
C SER A 871 -30.42 43.79 -2.06
N ASP A 872 -30.37 42.83 -1.14
CA ASP A 872 -30.83 42.95 0.24
C ASP A 872 -29.78 43.50 1.22
N GLY A 873 -28.63 43.95 0.71
CA GLY A 873 -27.57 44.60 1.48
C GLY A 873 -26.54 43.65 2.10
N ARG A 874 -26.63 42.34 1.85
CA ARG A 874 -25.59 41.39 2.28
C ARG A 874 -24.29 41.58 1.49
N GLU A 875 -23.16 41.45 2.19
CA GLU A 875 -21.83 41.37 1.57
C GLU A 875 -21.54 39.91 1.18
N VAL A 876 -21.00 39.71 -0.02
CA VAL A 876 -20.76 38.38 -0.60
C VAL A 876 -19.41 38.33 -1.31
N VAL A 877 -18.83 37.15 -1.45
CA VAL A 877 -17.66 36.95 -2.31
C VAL A 877 -18.15 36.84 -3.76
N CYS A 878 -17.97 37.90 -4.56
CA CYS A 878 -18.52 37.94 -5.93
C CYS A 878 -17.75 37.13 -6.97
N HIS A 879 -16.51 36.71 -6.69
CA HIS A 879 -15.72 35.92 -7.62
C HIS A 879 -16.45 34.62 -7.98
N ALA A 880 -16.53 34.30 -9.28
CA ALA A 880 -17.22 33.12 -9.78
C ALA A 880 -16.59 31.83 -9.20
N SER A 881 -17.43 30.85 -8.88
CA SER A 881 -17.00 29.55 -8.37
C SER A 881 -18.13 28.53 -8.41
N ALA A 882 -17.78 27.27 -8.69
CA ALA A 882 -18.65 26.11 -8.61
C ALA A 882 -18.34 25.24 -7.38
N TRP A 883 -19.38 24.64 -6.79
CA TRP A 883 -19.31 23.95 -5.51
C TRP A 883 -19.97 22.55 -5.57
N ASP A 884 -19.22 21.51 -5.21
CA ASP A 884 -19.73 20.16 -4.90
C ASP A 884 -19.94 20.04 -3.39
N PHE A 885 -21.16 19.69 -2.97
CA PHE A 885 -21.51 19.52 -1.57
C PHE A 885 -21.28 18.07 -1.07
N TYR A 886 -20.63 17.24 -1.87
CA TYR A 886 -20.18 15.88 -1.58
C TYR A 886 -21.26 14.85 -1.23
N ASN A 887 -22.55 15.23 -1.35
CA ASN A 887 -23.70 14.37 -1.09
C ASN A 887 -24.30 13.75 -2.38
N ARG A 888 -23.62 13.92 -3.52
CA ARG A 888 -23.99 13.40 -4.87
C ARG A 888 -25.25 14.02 -5.48
N LYS A 889 -25.81 15.08 -4.88
CA LYS A 889 -27.10 15.67 -5.28
C LYS A 889 -27.03 17.18 -5.43
N ASP A 890 -26.37 17.84 -4.48
CA ASP A 890 -26.34 19.28 -4.35
C ASP A 890 -25.06 19.84 -4.96
N PHE A 891 -25.24 20.64 -6.00
CA PHE A 891 -24.18 21.32 -6.74
C PHE A 891 -24.64 22.75 -6.98
N ARG A 892 -23.77 23.73 -6.77
CA ARG A 892 -24.15 25.15 -6.84
C ARG A 892 -23.10 25.99 -7.54
N ILE A 893 -23.53 27.11 -8.11
CA ILE A 893 -22.64 28.18 -8.59
C ILE A 893 -22.89 29.46 -7.78
N LYS A 894 -21.80 30.16 -7.45
CA LYS A 894 -21.80 31.48 -6.84
C LYS A 894 -21.11 32.47 -7.77
N GLN A 895 -21.90 33.31 -8.45
CA GLN A 895 -21.42 34.34 -9.38
C GLN A 895 -22.30 35.60 -9.31
N CYS A 896 -21.68 36.78 -9.23
CA CYS A 896 -22.38 38.07 -9.34
C CYS A 896 -22.60 38.45 -10.82
N THR A 897 -23.41 37.66 -11.55
CA THR A 897 -23.50 37.74 -13.01
C THR A 897 -24.08 39.06 -13.52
N VAL A 898 -23.44 39.62 -14.55
CA VAL A 898 -23.87 40.81 -15.29
C VAL A 898 -24.20 40.42 -16.74
N VAL A 899 -25.20 41.05 -17.34
CA VAL A 899 -25.63 40.73 -18.72
C VAL A 899 -24.66 41.35 -19.74
N ASN A 900 -23.63 40.59 -20.10
CA ASN A 900 -22.65 40.89 -21.15
C ASN A 900 -22.07 39.57 -21.71
N MET A 901 -21.26 39.66 -22.78
CA MET A 901 -20.64 38.50 -23.42
C MET A 901 -19.57 37.81 -22.54
N ASP A 902 -18.79 38.56 -21.77
CA ASP A 902 -17.73 38.00 -20.90
C ASP A 902 -18.30 37.10 -19.79
N ASP A 903 -19.39 37.52 -19.17
CA ASP A 903 -20.10 36.76 -18.16
C ASP A 903 -20.86 35.58 -18.79
N LEU A 904 -21.30 35.66 -20.04
CA LEU A 904 -21.86 34.51 -20.76
C LEU A 904 -20.82 33.40 -20.93
N ILE A 905 -19.58 33.77 -21.26
CA ILE A 905 -18.44 32.85 -21.33
C ILE A 905 -18.14 32.28 -19.93
N THR A 906 -18.10 33.14 -18.90
CA THR A 906 -17.86 32.72 -17.51
C THR A 906 -18.93 31.75 -17.01
N VAL A 907 -20.20 31.96 -17.36
CA VAL A 907 -21.29 31.02 -17.03
C VAL A 907 -21.02 29.63 -17.61
N HIS A 908 -20.54 29.53 -18.86
CA HIS A 908 -20.18 28.23 -19.45
C HIS A 908 -18.96 27.60 -18.78
N HIS A 909 -17.99 28.41 -18.35
CA HIS A 909 -16.84 27.95 -17.58
C HIS A 909 -17.28 27.26 -16.28
N GLU A 910 -18.07 27.96 -15.45
CA GLU A 910 -18.53 27.45 -14.15
C GLU A 910 -19.48 26.25 -14.30
N MET A 911 -20.35 26.27 -15.30
CA MET A 911 -21.22 25.13 -15.62
C MET A 911 -20.43 23.89 -16.05
N GLY A 912 -19.25 24.08 -16.67
CA GLY A 912 -18.32 22.99 -16.98
C GLY A 912 -17.77 22.31 -15.73
N HIS A 913 -17.51 23.05 -14.65
CA HIS A 913 -17.14 22.46 -13.37
C HIS A 913 -18.28 21.62 -12.79
N VAL A 914 -19.51 22.15 -12.78
CA VAL A 914 -20.68 21.40 -12.30
C VAL A 914 -20.91 20.15 -13.15
N GLN A 915 -20.69 20.25 -14.45
CA GLN A 915 -20.77 19.08 -15.33
C GLN A 915 -19.74 18.01 -14.94
N TYR A 916 -18.53 18.39 -14.56
CA TYR A 916 -17.53 17.45 -14.05
C TYR A 916 -18.00 16.81 -12.74
N PHE A 917 -18.55 17.60 -11.81
CA PHE A 917 -19.12 17.10 -10.54
C PHE A 917 -20.18 16.02 -10.78
N LEU A 918 -21.11 16.28 -11.70
CA LEU A 918 -22.18 15.36 -12.08
C LEU A 918 -21.65 14.05 -12.67
N GLN A 919 -20.53 14.07 -13.39
CA GLN A 919 -19.97 12.89 -14.05
C GLN A 919 -19.26 11.95 -13.08
N TYR A 920 -18.52 12.48 -12.10
CA TYR A 920 -17.77 11.66 -11.14
C TYR A 920 -18.49 11.42 -9.80
N LYS A 921 -19.72 11.93 -9.60
CA LYS A 921 -20.43 11.88 -8.31
C LYS A 921 -20.56 10.47 -7.69
N ASP A 922 -20.48 9.42 -8.51
CA ASP A 922 -20.59 8.02 -8.07
C ASP A 922 -19.23 7.39 -7.73
N GLN A 923 -18.12 8.10 -7.96
CA GLN A 923 -16.78 7.71 -7.48
C GLN A 923 -16.70 7.85 -5.95
N PRO A 924 -15.77 7.11 -5.29
CA PRO A 924 -15.37 7.40 -3.92
C PRO A 924 -14.98 8.86 -3.75
N ILE A 925 -15.27 9.47 -2.61
CA ILE A 925 -15.05 10.90 -2.35
C ILE A 925 -13.60 11.33 -2.63
N SER A 926 -12.63 10.45 -2.36
CA SER A 926 -11.20 10.68 -2.64
C SER A 926 -10.86 10.83 -4.12
N PHE A 927 -11.72 10.36 -5.02
CA PHE A 927 -11.59 10.46 -6.48
C PHE A 927 -12.51 11.48 -7.13
N ARG A 928 -13.35 12.19 -6.36
CA ARG A 928 -14.21 13.29 -6.85
C ARG A 928 -13.41 14.58 -7.01
N ASP A 929 -12.55 14.58 -8.01
CA ASP A 929 -11.72 15.70 -8.44
C ASP A 929 -11.40 15.51 -9.93
N GLY A 930 -10.82 16.52 -10.58
CA GLY A 930 -10.34 16.41 -11.95
C GLY A 930 -9.17 15.44 -12.04
N ALA A 931 -8.92 14.89 -13.23
CA ALA A 931 -7.78 13.99 -13.45
C ALA A 931 -6.44 14.63 -13.02
N ASN A 932 -6.33 15.94 -13.23
CA ASN A 932 -5.48 16.84 -12.47
C ASN A 932 -6.20 18.22 -12.36
N PRO A 933 -5.69 19.18 -11.57
CA PRO A 933 -6.38 20.47 -11.41
C PRO A 933 -6.60 21.26 -12.71
N GLY A 934 -5.73 21.11 -13.71
CA GLY A 934 -5.87 21.78 -15.00
C GLY A 934 -7.01 21.23 -15.86
N PHE A 935 -7.35 19.93 -15.73
CA PHE A 935 -8.51 19.34 -16.41
C PHE A 935 -9.81 20.00 -15.94
N HIS A 936 -9.93 20.25 -14.64
CA HIS A 936 -11.15 20.81 -14.07
C HIS A 936 -11.47 22.20 -14.68
N GLU A 937 -10.43 23.01 -14.85
CA GLU A 937 -10.47 24.35 -15.46
C GLU A 937 -10.66 24.31 -16.99
N ALA A 938 -10.15 23.29 -17.67
CA ALA A 938 -10.21 23.19 -19.13
C ALA A 938 -11.60 22.84 -19.66
N VAL A 939 -12.37 22.02 -18.95
CA VAL A 939 -13.67 21.52 -19.42
C VAL A 939 -14.64 22.66 -19.71
N GLY A 940 -14.75 23.62 -18.79
CA GLY A 940 -15.59 24.79 -18.98
C GLY A 940 -15.12 25.69 -20.12
N ASP A 941 -13.80 25.91 -20.21
CA ASP A 941 -13.20 26.74 -21.25
C ASP A 941 -13.37 26.17 -22.67
N VAL A 942 -13.33 24.84 -22.82
CA VAL A 942 -13.59 24.18 -24.12
C VAL A 942 -14.97 24.53 -24.65
N MET A 943 -15.98 24.59 -23.77
CA MET A 943 -17.34 24.97 -24.17
C MET A 943 -17.40 26.44 -24.57
N ALA A 944 -16.73 27.29 -23.79
CA ALA A 944 -16.65 28.72 -24.06
C ALA A 944 -16.01 29.03 -25.43
N LEU A 945 -15.04 28.22 -25.90
CA LEU A 945 -14.45 28.36 -27.24
C LEU A 945 -15.49 28.19 -28.36
N SER A 946 -16.37 27.20 -28.26
CA SER A 946 -17.43 27.00 -29.26
C SER A 946 -18.54 28.05 -29.15
N VAL A 947 -18.92 28.42 -27.94
CA VAL A 947 -19.97 29.42 -27.67
C VAL A 947 -19.60 30.81 -28.18
N SER A 948 -18.31 31.15 -28.15
CA SER A 948 -17.80 32.45 -28.59
C SER A 948 -17.75 32.59 -30.11
N THR A 949 -17.96 31.50 -30.88
CA THR A 949 -17.88 31.57 -32.34
C THR A 949 -19.03 32.40 -32.92
N PRO A 950 -18.79 33.17 -34.00
CA PRO A 950 -19.86 33.88 -34.70
C PRO A 950 -21.00 32.95 -35.17
N LYS A 951 -20.66 31.71 -35.56
CA LYS A 951 -21.61 30.67 -35.95
C LYS A 951 -22.56 30.32 -34.81
N HIS A 952 -22.03 30.09 -33.60
CA HIS A 952 -22.84 29.78 -32.43
C HIS A 952 -23.70 30.97 -32.02
N LEU A 953 -23.11 32.15 -31.89
CA LEU A 953 -23.82 33.38 -31.51
C LEU A 953 -24.97 33.71 -32.49
N HIS A 954 -24.79 33.44 -33.79
CA HIS A 954 -25.87 33.55 -34.76
C HIS A 954 -26.99 32.54 -34.51
N SER A 955 -26.65 31.28 -34.20
CA SER A 955 -27.64 30.22 -33.93
C SER A 955 -28.54 30.52 -32.72
N ILE A 956 -28.04 31.26 -31.73
CA ILE A 956 -28.78 31.71 -30.55
C ILE A 956 -29.35 33.14 -30.69
N ASN A 957 -29.40 33.66 -31.92
CA ASN A 957 -29.91 34.99 -32.30
C ASN A 957 -29.20 36.18 -31.64
N LEU A 958 -27.94 36.05 -31.23
CA LEU A 958 -27.12 37.15 -30.70
C LEU A 958 -26.30 37.88 -31.77
N LEU A 959 -26.25 37.33 -32.99
CA LEU A 959 -25.60 37.91 -34.16
C LEU A 959 -26.55 37.82 -35.37
N ASP A 960 -26.74 38.92 -36.11
CA ASP A 960 -27.71 38.99 -37.22
C ASP A 960 -27.22 38.25 -38.48
N GLN A 961 -25.92 38.29 -38.77
CA GLN A 961 -25.29 37.64 -39.92
C GLN A 961 -23.91 37.11 -39.55
N VAL A 962 -23.55 35.94 -40.09
CA VAL A 962 -22.18 35.40 -40.04
C VAL A 962 -21.43 35.90 -41.27
N MET A 963 -20.44 36.77 -41.10
CA MET A 963 -19.54 37.16 -42.19
C MET A 963 -18.31 36.25 -42.18
N GLU A 964 -18.24 35.32 -43.12
CA GLU A 964 -17.07 34.45 -43.32
C GLU A 964 -16.06 35.17 -44.24
N ASN A 965 -15.30 36.10 -43.69
CA ASN A 965 -14.20 36.77 -44.40
C ASN A 965 -12.96 36.94 -43.53
N GLU A 966 -11.80 37.03 -44.18
CA GLU A 966 -10.49 37.10 -43.51
C GLU A 966 -10.41 38.25 -42.50
N GLU A 967 -10.98 39.41 -42.81
CA GLU A 967 -10.95 40.57 -41.90
C GLU A 967 -11.73 40.31 -40.59
N SER A 968 -12.88 39.65 -40.68
CA SER A 968 -13.72 39.31 -39.52
C SER A 968 -13.08 38.18 -38.71
N ASP A 969 -12.47 37.19 -39.37
CA ASP A 969 -11.77 36.09 -38.71
C ASP A 969 -10.55 36.60 -37.92
N ILE A 970 -9.78 37.54 -38.49
CA ILE A 970 -8.65 38.16 -37.79
C ILE A 970 -9.12 39.02 -36.61
N ASN A 971 -10.22 39.76 -36.75
CA ASN A 971 -10.82 40.50 -35.64
C ASN A 971 -11.26 39.56 -34.50
N TYR A 972 -11.91 38.44 -34.82
CA TYR A 972 -12.31 37.42 -33.85
C TYR A 972 -11.10 36.76 -33.18
N LEU A 973 -10.12 36.30 -33.96
CA LEU A 973 -8.91 35.70 -33.41
C LEU A 973 -8.15 36.68 -32.51
N MET A 974 -8.09 37.97 -32.87
CA MET A 974 -7.50 39.00 -32.03
C MET A 974 -8.25 39.13 -30.69
N SER A 975 -9.59 39.15 -30.69
CA SER A 975 -10.35 39.25 -29.43
C SER A 975 -10.08 38.06 -28.51
N ILE A 976 -10.03 36.83 -29.05
CA ILE A 976 -9.68 35.63 -28.28
C ILE A 976 -8.21 35.67 -27.84
N ALA A 977 -7.28 36.15 -28.66
CA ALA A 977 -5.85 36.21 -28.31
C ALA A 977 -5.56 37.18 -27.17
N LEU A 978 -6.26 38.31 -27.13
CA LEU A 978 -6.18 39.28 -26.05
C LEU A 978 -6.62 38.70 -24.70
N ASP A 979 -7.46 37.67 -24.69
CA ASP A 979 -7.80 36.93 -23.48
C ASP A 979 -6.83 35.76 -23.26
N LYS A 980 -6.81 34.79 -24.18
CA LYS A 980 -6.13 33.51 -24.00
C LYS A 980 -4.61 33.60 -24.09
N ILE A 981 -4.07 34.32 -25.07
CA ILE A 981 -2.62 34.43 -25.27
C ILE A 981 -1.98 35.40 -24.27
N ALA A 982 -2.64 36.52 -23.99
CA ALA A 982 -2.17 37.48 -23.00
C ALA A 982 -2.09 36.89 -21.58
N PHE A 983 -2.99 35.96 -21.25
CA PHE A 983 -3.04 35.30 -19.95
C PHE A 983 -1.89 34.34 -19.69
N LEU A 984 -1.45 33.56 -20.69
CA LEU A 984 -0.45 32.49 -20.52
C LEU A 984 0.81 32.92 -19.72
N PRO A 985 1.51 34.01 -20.05
CA PRO A 985 2.67 34.43 -19.25
C PRO A 985 2.29 34.86 -17.83
N PHE A 986 1.10 35.42 -17.61
CA PHE A 986 0.60 35.74 -16.26
C PHE A 986 0.30 34.47 -15.45
N GLY A 987 -0.42 33.52 -16.05
CA GLY A 987 -0.72 32.21 -15.47
C GLY A 987 0.54 31.46 -15.06
N TYR A 988 1.56 31.50 -15.92
CA TYR A 988 2.84 30.86 -15.68
C TYR A 988 3.63 31.53 -14.55
N LEU A 989 3.77 32.86 -14.57
CA LEU A 989 4.64 33.55 -13.60
C LEU A 989 4.09 33.55 -12.17
N MET A 990 2.76 33.49 -12.00
CA MET A 990 2.09 33.53 -10.69
C MET A 990 2.60 32.42 -9.77
N ASP A 991 2.62 31.18 -10.26
CA ASP A 991 3.10 30.05 -9.48
C ASP A 991 4.61 29.89 -9.53
N GLN A 992 5.29 30.36 -10.58
CA GLN A 992 6.75 30.52 -10.53
C GLN A 992 7.19 31.42 -9.37
N TRP A 993 6.47 32.51 -9.11
CA TRP A 993 6.73 33.38 -7.95
C TRP A 993 6.40 32.64 -6.65
N ARG A 994 5.21 32.06 -6.51
CA ARG A 994 4.80 31.36 -5.26
C ARG A 994 5.68 30.17 -4.92
N TRP A 995 6.08 29.36 -5.90
CA TRP A 995 6.97 28.22 -5.68
C TRP A 995 8.33 28.68 -5.16
N LYS A 996 8.88 29.77 -5.71
CA LYS A 996 10.13 30.36 -5.23
C LYS A 996 10.00 31.02 -3.86
N VAL A 997 8.81 31.50 -3.50
CA VAL A 997 8.53 31.96 -2.13
C VAL A 997 8.48 30.77 -1.17
N PHE A 998 7.77 29.69 -1.51
CA PHE A 998 7.65 28.51 -0.67
C PHE A 998 8.99 27.79 -0.47
N ASP A 999 9.81 27.64 -1.51
CA ASP A 999 11.11 26.98 -1.38
C ASP A 999 12.24 27.88 -0.86
N GLY A 1000 11.95 29.16 -0.60
CA GLY A 1000 12.88 30.14 -0.02
C GLY A 1000 13.84 30.79 -1.02
N ARG A 1001 13.73 30.55 -2.34
CA ARG A 1001 14.50 31.27 -3.36
C ARG A 1001 14.17 32.76 -3.44
N ILE A 1002 12.94 33.15 -3.10
CA ILE A 1002 12.53 34.56 -2.92
C ILE A 1002 12.32 34.78 -1.42
N LYS A 1003 13.13 35.66 -0.84
CA LYS A 1003 13.02 36.02 0.57
C LYS A 1003 11.91 37.04 0.81
N GLU A 1004 11.46 37.11 2.05
CA GLU A 1004 10.37 37.99 2.46
C GLU A 1004 10.65 39.50 2.34
N ASP A 1005 11.91 39.90 2.20
CA ASP A 1005 12.37 41.26 1.93
C ASP A 1005 12.56 41.54 0.42
N GLU A 1006 12.18 40.58 -0.44
CA GLU A 1006 12.32 40.67 -1.90
C GLU A 1006 11.02 40.29 -2.64
N TYR A 1007 9.93 40.07 -1.91
CA TYR A 1007 8.64 39.62 -2.47
C TYR A 1007 8.17 40.49 -3.63
N ASN A 1008 8.16 41.81 -3.44
CA ASN A 1008 7.57 42.70 -4.42
C ASN A 1008 8.52 42.98 -5.60
N ARG A 1009 9.83 43.09 -5.32
CA ARG A 1009 10.86 43.21 -6.35
C ARG A 1009 10.88 42.00 -7.28
N GLU A 1010 10.91 40.78 -6.74
CA GLU A 1010 10.96 39.57 -7.57
C GLU A 1010 9.64 39.32 -8.31
N TRP A 1011 8.50 39.75 -7.74
CA TRP A 1011 7.24 39.78 -8.47
C TRP A 1011 7.34 40.65 -9.75
N TRP A 1012 7.88 41.86 -9.64
CA TRP A 1012 8.04 42.75 -10.80
C TRP A 1012 9.13 42.29 -11.78
N ASN A 1013 10.20 41.65 -11.30
CA ASN A 1013 11.18 41.00 -12.16
C ASN A 1013 10.53 39.92 -13.03
N LEU A 1014 9.65 39.09 -12.46
CA LEU A 1014 8.95 38.04 -13.20
C LEU A 1014 7.89 38.62 -14.16
N ARG A 1015 7.15 39.66 -13.74
CA ARG A 1015 6.23 40.42 -14.61
C ARG A 1015 6.96 41.00 -15.82
N MET A 1016 8.14 41.56 -15.61
CA MET A 1016 8.98 42.08 -16.68
C MET A 1016 9.54 40.95 -17.56
N LYS A 1017 10.06 39.87 -16.98
CA LYS A 1017 10.65 38.75 -17.71
C LYS A 1017 9.65 38.02 -18.61
N TYR A 1018 8.45 37.73 -18.10
CA TYR A 1018 7.50 36.85 -18.79
C TYR A 1018 6.43 37.62 -19.57
N GLN A 1019 5.94 38.76 -19.04
CA GLN A 1019 4.92 39.55 -19.70
C GLN A 1019 5.46 40.80 -20.41
N GLY A 1020 6.65 41.29 -20.04
CA GLY A 1020 7.13 42.57 -20.57
C GLY A 1020 6.29 43.74 -20.09
N LEU A 1021 5.90 43.72 -18.82
CA LEU A 1021 5.14 44.77 -18.16
C LEU A 1021 5.99 45.46 -17.09
N CYS A 1022 5.80 46.77 -16.94
CA CYS A 1022 6.41 47.57 -15.88
C CYS A 1022 5.36 48.15 -14.94
N PRO A 1023 5.69 48.40 -13.65
CA PRO A 1023 4.81 49.14 -12.78
C PRO A 1023 4.73 50.60 -13.24
N PRO A 1024 3.54 51.23 -13.23
CA PRO A 1024 3.41 52.62 -13.65
C PRO A 1024 3.82 53.63 -12.56
N ALA A 1025 3.99 53.18 -11.32
CA ALA A 1025 4.48 53.96 -10.20
C ALA A 1025 5.59 53.19 -9.47
N LEU A 1026 6.50 53.92 -8.82
CA LEU A 1026 7.57 53.32 -8.02
C LEU A 1026 6.98 52.41 -6.93
N ARG A 1027 7.54 51.20 -6.81
CA ARG A 1027 7.17 50.23 -5.78
C ARG A 1027 8.32 50.03 -4.81
N SER A 1028 7.96 49.73 -3.57
CA SER A 1028 8.87 49.44 -2.46
C SER A 1028 8.56 48.05 -1.90
N GLU A 1029 9.35 47.60 -0.94
CA GLU A 1029 9.05 46.36 -0.20
C GLU A 1029 8.01 46.56 0.90
N ASP A 1030 7.56 47.79 1.17
CA ASP A 1030 6.34 48.01 1.96
C ASP A 1030 5.08 47.64 1.18
N ASP A 1031 5.20 47.51 -0.14
CA ASP A 1031 4.13 47.07 -1.02
C ASP A 1031 4.07 45.54 -1.11
N PHE A 1032 2.89 45.00 -1.41
CA PHE A 1032 2.69 43.58 -1.66
C PHE A 1032 1.67 43.40 -2.78
N ASP A 1033 2.12 43.71 -4.01
CA ASP A 1033 1.29 43.67 -5.21
C ASP A 1033 0.71 42.28 -5.54
N PRO A 1034 1.39 41.14 -5.28
CA PRO A 1034 0.78 39.82 -5.43
C PRO A 1034 -0.51 39.67 -4.60
N GLY A 1035 -0.54 40.19 -3.37
CA GLY A 1035 -1.72 40.13 -2.50
C GLY A 1035 -2.94 40.88 -3.03
N ALA A 1036 -2.75 41.75 -4.02
CA ALA A 1036 -3.85 42.44 -4.69
C ALA A 1036 -4.57 41.57 -5.75
N LYS A 1037 -4.22 40.29 -5.91
CA LYS A 1037 -4.90 39.31 -6.77
C LYS A 1037 -5.52 38.19 -5.94
N PHE A 1038 -6.83 37.96 -6.07
CA PHE A 1038 -7.66 37.05 -5.24
C PHE A 1038 -7.02 35.70 -4.89
N HIS A 1039 -6.45 35.00 -5.87
CA HIS A 1039 -5.87 33.66 -5.69
C HIS A 1039 -4.69 33.58 -4.71
N ILE A 1040 -4.02 34.71 -4.45
CA ILE A 1040 -2.92 34.80 -3.47
C ILE A 1040 -3.47 34.74 -2.02
N PRO A 1041 -4.31 35.68 -1.55
CA PRO A 1041 -4.92 35.60 -0.22
C PRO A 1041 -5.88 34.43 -0.03
N ALA A 1042 -6.59 34.00 -1.08
CA ALA A 1042 -7.50 32.85 -1.03
C ALA A 1042 -6.79 31.50 -1.13
N ASN A 1043 -5.45 31.48 -1.26
CA ASN A 1043 -4.66 30.25 -1.29
C ASN A 1043 -5.08 29.24 -2.38
N VAL A 1044 -5.37 29.74 -3.59
CA VAL A 1044 -5.77 28.90 -4.73
C VAL A 1044 -4.58 28.75 -5.70
N PRO A 1045 -4.05 27.53 -5.94
CA PRO A 1045 -2.99 27.26 -6.93
C PRO A 1045 -3.36 27.80 -8.33
N TYR A 1046 -2.42 28.40 -9.05
CA TYR A 1046 -2.71 29.19 -10.27
C TYR A 1046 -2.28 28.47 -11.54
N ILE A 1047 -1.31 27.55 -11.45
CA ILE A 1047 -0.78 26.84 -12.61
C ILE A 1047 -1.85 25.99 -13.31
N ARG A 1048 -2.94 25.65 -12.62
CA ARG A 1048 -4.15 25.04 -13.18
C ARG A 1048 -4.69 25.79 -14.39
N TYR A 1049 -4.65 27.12 -14.38
CA TYR A 1049 -5.14 27.95 -15.48
C TYR A 1049 -4.17 27.94 -16.67
N PHE A 1050 -2.85 27.93 -16.43
CA PHE A 1050 -1.87 27.78 -17.51
C PHE A 1050 -2.04 26.42 -18.20
N VAL A 1051 -2.14 25.35 -17.42
CA VAL A 1051 -2.39 24.00 -17.95
C VAL A 1051 -3.71 23.97 -18.72
N SER A 1052 -4.79 24.53 -18.14
CA SER A 1052 -6.09 24.65 -18.80
C SER A 1052 -5.99 25.31 -20.17
N PHE A 1053 -5.31 26.45 -20.25
CA PHE A 1053 -5.20 27.24 -21.48
C PHE A 1053 -4.39 26.52 -22.56
N VAL A 1054 -3.58 25.52 -22.22
CA VAL A 1054 -2.94 24.65 -23.20
C VAL A 1054 -3.87 23.50 -23.59
N ILE A 1055 -4.36 22.73 -22.62
CA ILE A 1055 -5.08 21.49 -22.90
C ILE A 1055 -6.49 21.72 -23.44
N GLN A 1056 -7.12 22.87 -23.16
CA GLN A 1056 -8.43 23.20 -23.72
C GLN A 1056 -8.41 23.21 -25.25
N PHE A 1057 -7.31 23.64 -25.88
CA PHE A 1057 -7.20 23.59 -27.35
C PHE A 1057 -6.96 22.16 -27.86
N GLN A 1058 -6.25 21.31 -27.09
CA GLN A 1058 -6.11 19.89 -27.43
C GLN A 1058 -7.47 19.18 -27.37
N PHE A 1059 -8.26 19.45 -26.32
CA PHE A 1059 -9.62 18.95 -26.18
C PHE A 1059 -10.50 19.48 -27.31
N HIS A 1060 -10.51 20.80 -27.53
CA HIS A 1060 -11.30 21.41 -28.58
C HIS A 1060 -10.99 20.80 -29.95
N GLN A 1061 -9.71 20.66 -30.32
CA GLN A 1061 -9.33 19.99 -31.58
C GLN A 1061 -9.90 18.57 -31.69
N ALA A 1062 -9.71 17.74 -30.67
CA ALA A 1062 -10.18 16.36 -30.69
C ALA A 1062 -11.72 16.27 -30.76
N LEU A 1063 -12.42 17.13 -30.02
CA LEU A 1063 -13.88 17.19 -30.04
C LEU A 1063 -14.43 17.75 -31.36
N CYS A 1064 -13.73 18.67 -31.99
CA CYS A 1064 -14.04 19.16 -33.34
C CYS A 1064 -13.87 18.08 -34.40
N ASP A 1065 -12.79 17.30 -34.31
CA ASP A 1065 -12.56 16.16 -35.18
C ASP A 1065 -13.69 15.12 -35.01
N ALA A 1066 -14.10 14.85 -33.77
CA ALA A 1066 -15.23 13.97 -33.45
C ALA A 1066 -16.59 14.51 -33.92
N ALA A 1067 -16.78 15.84 -33.89
CA ALA A 1067 -17.95 16.52 -34.45
C ALA A 1067 -17.95 16.55 -35.99
N GLY A 1068 -16.89 16.05 -36.64
CA GLY A 1068 -16.78 16.01 -38.09
C GLY A 1068 -16.49 17.37 -38.72
N HIS A 1069 -15.99 18.34 -37.94
CA HIS A 1069 -15.67 19.69 -38.43
C HIS A 1069 -14.68 19.65 -39.60
N LYS A 1070 -14.82 20.63 -40.51
CA LYS A 1070 -13.93 20.84 -41.67
C LYS A 1070 -13.57 22.31 -41.74
N GLY A 1071 -12.29 22.59 -41.99
CA GLY A 1071 -11.77 23.96 -42.10
C GLY A 1071 -10.86 24.33 -40.92
N PRO A 1072 -10.56 25.63 -40.76
CA PRO A 1072 -9.73 26.13 -39.66
C PRO A 1072 -10.34 25.76 -38.29
N LEU A 1073 -9.47 25.50 -37.31
CA LEU A 1073 -9.93 25.05 -35.99
C LEU A 1073 -10.78 26.10 -35.27
N HIS A 1074 -10.47 27.38 -35.43
CA HIS A 1074 -11.17 28.49 -34.75
C HIS A 1074 -12.62 28.73 -35.21
N THR A 1075 -13.06 28.09 -36.30
CA THR A 1075 -14.45 28.16 -36.76
C THR A 1075 -15.30 26.99 -36.27
N CYS A 1076 -14.72 26.08 -35.49
CA CYS A 1076 -15.41 24.91 -34.98
C CYS A 1076 -16.42 25.26 -33.89
N ASP A 1077 -17.64 24.72 -34.04
CA ASP A 1077 -18.67 24.71 -33.01
C ASP A 1077 -19.10 23.25 -32.77
N ILE A 1078 -18.89 22.76 -31.54
CA ILE A 1078 -19.24 21.38 -31.15
C ILE A 1078 -20.71 21.23 -30.73
N TYR A 1079 -21.49 22.32 -30.70
CA TYR A 1079 -22.91 22.29 -30.32
C TYR A 1079 -23.68 21.19 -31.08
N GLN A 1080 -24.52 20.45 -30.36
CA GLN A 1080 -25.27 19.27 -30.86
C GLN A 1080 -24.44 18.03 -31.25
N SER A 1081 -23.12 18.02 -31.05
CA SER A 1081 -22.29 16.84 -31.28
C SER A 1081 -22.34 15.86 -30.11
N GLN A 1082 -23.20 14.85 -30.24
CA GLN A 1082 -23.32 13.75 -29.25
C GLN A 1082 -22.04 12.92 -29.14
N GLU A 1083 -21.29 12.77 -30.23
CA GLU A 1083 -20.01 12.04 -30.22
C GLU A 1083 -18.95 12.78 -29.40
N ALA A 1084 -18.85 14.10 -29.57
CA ALA A 1084 -17.96 14.93 -28.76
C ALA A 1084 -18.35 14.87 -27.27
N GLY A 1085 -19.65 14.99 -26.96
CA GLY A 1085 -20.12 14.88 -25.58
C GLY A 1085 -19.89 13.51 -24.96
N LYS A 1086 -20.01 12.42 -25.73
CA LYS A 1086 -19.68 11.07 -25.26
C LYS A 1086 -18.21 10.94 -24.87
N ILE A 1087 -17.28 11.38 -25.74
CA ILE A 1087 -15.84 11.35 -25.49
C ILE A 1087 -15.50 12.11 -24.21
N LEU A 1088 -16.03 13.33 -24.09
CA LEU A 1088 -15.79 14.16 -22.92
C LEU A 1088 -16.39 13.51 -21.67
N GLY A 1089 -17.67 13.15 -21.68
CA GLY A 1089 -18.37 12.56 -20.55
C GLY A 1089 -17.71 11.27 -20.04
N ASP A 1090 -17.24 10.40 -20.93
CA ASP A 1090 -16.54 9.17 -20.55
C ASP A 1090 -15.19 9.44 -19.86
N ALA A 1091 -14.46 10.48 -20.27
CA ALA A 1091 -13.23 10.91 -19.59
C ALA A 1091 -13.52 11.55 -18.22
N LEU A 1092 -14.57 12.39 -18.12
CA LEU A 1092 -14.92 13.07 -16.86
C LEU A 1092 -15.37 12.08 -15.76
N LYS A 1093 -16.01 10.96 -16.12
CA LYS A 1093 -16.40 9.90 -15.15
C LYS A 1093 -15.23 9.30 -14.38
N LEU A 1094 -14.01 9.36 -14.91
CA LEU A 1094 -12.83 8.84 -14.23
C LEU A 1094 -12.49 9.64 -12.97
N GLY A 1095 -12.83 10.93 -12.93
CA GLY A 1095 -12.35 11.84 -11.89
C GLY A 1095 -10.84 11.72 -11.68
N PHE A 1096 -10.42 11.53 -10.44
CA PHE A 1096 -9.01 11.31 -10.06
C PHE A 1096 -8.63 9.83 -9.88
N SER A 1097 -9.46 8.89 -10.33
CA SER A 1097 -9.23 7.44 -10.13
C SER A 1097 -8.05 6.86 -10.94
N LYS A 1098 -7.64 7.56 -12.01
CA LYS A 1098 -6.55 7.20 -12.91
C LYS A 1098 -5.53 8.33 -13.05
N PRO A 1099 -4.27 8.01 -13.42
CA PRO A 1099 -3.31 9.03 -13.85
C PRO A 1099 -3.87 9.89 -14.98
N TRP A 1100 -3.66 11.21 -14.90
CA TRP A 1100 -4.18 12.15 -15.89
C TRP A 1100 -3.82 11.86 -17.37
N PRO A 1101 -2.68 11.22 -17.71
CA PRO A 1101 -2.39 10.87 -19.10
C PRO A 1101 -3.39 9.87 -19.70
N GLU A 1102 -4.02 9.02 -18.88
CA GLU A 1102 -5.09 8.12 -19.34
C GLU A 1102 -6.35 8.90 -19.72
N ALA A 1103 -6.72 9.92 -18.93
CA ALA A 1103 -7.84 10.80 -19.27
C ALA A 1103 -7.53 11.66 -20.51
N MET A 1104 -6.28 12.14 -20.66
CA MET A 1104 -5.81 12.85 -21.87
C MET A 1104 -5.93 11.96 -23.12
N GLN A 1105 -5.53 10.70 -23.00
CA GLN A 1105 -5.59 9.69 -24.07
C GLN A 1105 -7.04 9.41 -24.51
N LEU A 1106 -7.98 9.34 -23.57
CA LEU A 1106 -9.40 9.14 -23.90
C LEU A 1106 -9.99 10.29 -24.71
N ILE A 1107 -9.62 11.54 -24.37
CA ILE A 1107 -10.14 12.71 -25.07
C ILE A 1107 -9.42 12.93 -26.41
N THR A 1108 -8.09 12.86 -26.41
CA THR A 1108 -7.26 13.37 -27.51
C THR A 1108 -6.57 12.29 -28.34
N GLY A 1109 -6.66 11.02 -27.93
CA GLY A 1109 -5.95 9.92 -28.59
C GLY A 1109 -4.44 9.88 -28.32
N GLN A 1110 -3.92 10.71 -27.41
CA GLN A 1110 -2.50 10.73 -27.00
C GLN A 1110 -2.36 11.15 -25.52
N PRO A 1111 -1.25 10.85 -24.81
CA PRO A 1111 -1.17 11.03 -23.35
C PRO A 1111 -0.56 12.37 -22.87
N ASN A 1112 0.02 13.19 -23.75
CA ASN A 1112 0.87 14.32 -23.38
C ASN A 1112 0.14 15.69 -23.46
N MET A 1113 0.65 16.67 -22.71
CA MET A 1113 0.30 18.08 -22.92
C MET A 1113 1.10 18.65 -24.10
N SER A 1114 0.44 19.39 -24.99
CA SER A 1114 1.03 19.97 -26.21
C SER A 1114 0.41 21.32 -26.56
N ALA A 1115 1.26 22.29 -26.92
CA ALA A 1115 0.84 23.60 -27.40
C ALA A 1115 0.43 23.61 -28.89
N GLU A 1116 0.60 22.51 -29.62
CA GLU A 1116 0.40 22.46 -31.08
C GLU A 1116 -1.03 22.83 -31.50
N ALA A 1117 -2.05 22.33 -30.78
CA ALA A 1117 -3.44 22.63 -31.09
C ALA A 1117 -3.76 24.12 -30.90
N LEU A 1118 -3.20 24.74 -29.85
CA LEU A 1118 -3.31 26.18 -29.61
C LEU A 1118 -2.62 26.97 -30.72
N MET A 1119 -1.39 26.61 -31.08
CA MET A 1119 -0.67 27.29 -32.16
C MET A 1119 -1.39 27.17 -33.51
N ARG A 1120 -2.02 26.02 -33.78
CA ARG A 1120 -2.85 25.80 -34.98
C ARG A 1120 -4.12 26.65 -34.96
N TYR A 1121 -4.77 26.82 -33.80
CA TYR A 1121 -5.95 27.67 -33.66
C TYR A 1121 -5.64 29.12 -34.07
N PHE A 1122 -4.49 29.65 -33.63
CA PHE A 1122 -4.07 31.03 -33.86
C PHE A 1122 -3.15 31.25 -35.06
N GLU A 1123 -2.89 30.23 -35.88
CA GLU A 1123 -1.98 30.34 -37.04
C GLU A 1123 -2.33 31.48 -38.01
N PRO A 1124 -3.61 31.76 -38.34
CA PRO A 1124 -3.97 32.89 -39.20
C PRO A 1124 -3.62 34.24 -38.57
N LEU A 1125 -3.88 34.40 -37.26
CA LEU A 1125 -3.56 35.63 -36.53
C LEU A 1125 -2.05 35.82 -36.39
N MET A 1126 -1.30 34.75 -36.12
CA MET A 1126 0.16 34.79 -36.04
C MET A 1126 0.75 35.33 -37.34
N THR A 1127 0.33 34.75 -38.47
CA THR A 1127 0.78 35.16 -39.80
C THR A 1127 0.47 36.62 -40.09
N TRP A 1128 -0.73 37.08 -39.70
CA TRP A 1128 -1.13 38.47 -39.83
C TRP A 1128 -0.30 39.42 -38.95
N LEU A 1129 -0.09 39.07 -37.68
CA LEU A 1129 0.69 39.86 -36.73
C LEU A 1129 2.15 40.01 -37.17
N GLU A 1130 2.79 38.95 -37.64
CA GLU A 1130 4.16 39.01 -38.15
C GLU A 1130 4.29 39.98 -39.33
N LYS A 1131 3.33 39.94 -40.26
CA LYS A 1131 3.28 40.84 -41.42
C LYS A 1131 3.08 42.29 -40.99
N GLU A 1132 2.13 42.56 -40.09
CA GLU A 1132 1.82 43.92 -39.63
C GLU A 1132 2.95 44.50 -38.76
N ASN A 1133 3.53 43.71 -37.84
CA ASN A 1133 4.67 44.12 -37.03
C ASN A 1133 5.91 44.42 -37.89
N LYS A 1134 6.17 43.58 -38.91
CA LYS A 1134 7.28 43.81 -39.86
C LYS A 1134 7.07 45.08 -40.68
N LYS A 1135 5.84 45.34 -41.14
CA LYS A 1135 5.47 46.55 -41.87
C LYS A 1135 5.67 47.82 -41.03
N ASN A 1136 5.37 47.75 -39.73
CA ASN A 1136 5.53 48.88 -38.80
C ASN A 1136 6.94 49.00 -38.20
N GLY A 1137 7.86 48.09 -38.54
CA GLY A 1137 9.23 48.09 -38.04
C GLY A 1137 9.32 47.82 -36.54
N GLU A 1138 8.42 47.01 -35.98
CA GLU A 1138 8.39 46.71 -34.56
C GLU A 1138 9.58 45.88 -34.11
N VAL A 1139 10.05 46.15 -32.90
CA VAL A 1139 11.05 45.33 -32.22
C VAL A 1139 10.31 44.37 -31.29
N LEU A 1140 10.32 43.08 -31.61
CA LEU A 1140 9.71 42.06 -30.74
C LEU A 1140 10.42 42.00 -29.39
N GLY A 1141 9.63 41.81 -28.32
CA GLY A 1141 10.12 41.89 -26.95
C GLY A 1141 10.42 43.32 -26.51
N TRP A 1142 11.15 43.44 -25.41
CA TRP A 1142 11.43 44.72 -24.74
C TRP A 1142 12.93 44.82 -24.39
N PRO A 1143 13.81 44.97 -25.40
CA PRO A 1143 15.25 45.07 -25.16
C PRO A 1143 15.64 46.27 -24.29
N GLU A 1144 14.82 47.33 -24.26
CA GLU A 1144 14.94 48.44 -23.32
C GLU A 1144 14.17 48.15 -22.02
N TYR A 1145 14.46 47.00 -21.41
CA TYR A 1145 13.72 46.46 -20.26
C TYR A 1145 13.76 47.36 -19.02
N SER A 1146 14.80 48.19 -18.86
CA SER A 1146 14.94 49.12 -17.74
C SER A 1146 14.06 50.39 -17.85
N TRP A 1147 13.37 50.59 -18.98
CA TRP A 1147 12.48 51.73 -19.17
C TRP A 1147 11.25 51.64 -18.24
N THR A 1148 10.89 52.76 -17.62
CA THR A 1148 9.66 52.93 -16.82
C THR A 1148 9.09 54.34 -17.06
N PRO A 1149 7.78 54.56 -16.92
CA PRO A 1149 7.15 55.87 -17.18
C PRO A 1149 7.69 57.02 -16.32
N TYR A 1150 8.24 56.75 -15.14
CA TYR A 1150 8.73 57.75 -14.19
C TYR A 1150 10.26 57.94 -14.20
N SER A 1151 11.01 57.24 -15.06
CA SER A 1151 12.48 57.36 -15.12
C SER A 1151 12.96 58.72 -15.65
N GLY A 1152 12.15 59.41 -16.48
CA GLY A 1152 12.44 60.75 -17.00
C GLY A 1152 12.32 61.89 -15.97
N MET A 1153 11.65 61.67 -14.83
CA MET A 1153 11.52 62.65 -13.75
C MET A 1153 12.76 62.69 -12.82
N GLN A 1154 13.68 61.72 -12.90
CA GLN A 1154 14.90 61.66 -12.09
C GLN A 1154 16.10 62.43 -12.69
N GLY A 1155 15.84 63.52 -13.40
CA GLY A 1155 16.89 64.45 -13.83
C GLY A 1155 17.47 65.31 -12.71
N SER A 1156 17.92 64.77 -11.57
CA SER A 1156 18.80 65.49 -10.62
C SER A 1156 19.49 64.67 -9.51
N ALA A 1157 19.62 63.34 -9.61
CA ALA A 1157 20.42 62.58 -8.63
C ALA A 1157 21.75 62.14 -9.27
N LYS A 1158 22.86 62.68 -8.76
CA LYS A 1158 24.24 62.39 -9.20
C LYS A 1158 24.44 60.89 -9.48
N HIS A 1159 24.87 60.57 -10.71
CA HIS A 1159 25.40 59.26 -11.08
C HIS A 1159 26.39 58.76 -10.01
N SER A 1160 25.98 57.76 -9.23
CA SER A 1160 26.92 56.88 -8.55
C SER A 1160 27.47 55.92 -9.60
N SER A 1161 28.77 55.98 -9.87
CA SER A 1161 29.48 55.19 -10.88
C SER A 1161 29.65 53.72 -10.49
N LYS A 1162 28.64 53.10 -9.89
CA LYS A 1162 28.67 51.73 -9.41
C LYS A 1162 27.56 50.89 -10.05
N THR A 1163 27.94 49.76 -10.62
CA THR A 1163 27.08 48.75 -11.22
C THR A 1163 27.05 47.50 -10.33
N ASP A 1164 25.92 46.80 -10.32
CA ASP A 1164 25.80 45.51 -9.64
C ASP A 1164 26.33 44.39 -10.54
N PHE A 1165 27.34 43.66 -10.08
CA PHE A 1165 27.92 42.52 -10.77
C PHE A 1165 28.05 41.35 -9.78
N LEU A 1166 27.23 40.31 -9.96
CA LEU A 1166 27.12 39.14 -9.07
C LEU A 1166 26.79 39.49 -7.60
N GLY A 1167 25.90 40.46 -7.37
CA GLY A 1167 25.49 40.87 -6.02
C GLY A 1167 26.50 41.77 -5.31
N MET A 1168 27.50 42.28 -6.03
CA MET A 1168 28.52 43.20 -5.53
C MET A 1168 28.40 44.55 -6.25
N SER A 1169 28.35 45.64 -5.47
CA SER A 1169 28.35 47.01 -6.00
C SER A 1169 29.78 47.45 -6.35
N LEU A 1170 30.12 47.35 -7.64
CA LEU A 1170 31.47 47.56 -8.19
C LEU A 1170 31.49 48.74 -9.17
N THR A 1171 32.65 49.34 -9.45
CA THR A 1171 32.75 50.32 -10.55
C THR A 1171 32.65 49.62 -11.91
N GLU A 1172 32.22 50.31 -12.97
CA GLU A 1172 32.13 49.72 -14.33
C GLU A 1172 33.43 49.03 -14.77
N SER A 1173 34.59 49.59 -14.42
CA SER A 1173 35.90 48.99 -14.68
C SER A 1173 36.13 47.68 -13.94
N GLN A 1174 35.66 47.56 -12.70
CA GLN A 1174 35.76 46.35 -11.87
C GLN A 1174 34.78 45.27 -12.33
N ALA A 1175 33.56 45.64 -12.71
CA ALA A 1175 32.58 44.72 -13.29
C ALA A 1175 33.08 44.17 -14.65
N THR A 1176 33.69 45.02 -15.48
CA THR A 1176 34.28 44.61 -16.76
C THR A 1176 35.46 43.65 -16.54
N ALA A 1177 36.33 43.93 -15.57
CA ALA A 1177 37.41 43.02 -15.19
C ALA A 1177 36.87 41.67 -14.66
N GLY A 1178 35.82 41.70 -13.85
CA GLY A 1178 35.11 40.50 -13.38
C GLY A 1178 34.53 39.68 -14.53
N GLY A 1179 33.96 40.33 -15.54
CA GLY A 1179 33.47 39.69 -16.76
C GLY A 1179 34.58 38.95 -17.53
N TRP A 1180 35.75 39.57 -17.69
CA TRP A 1180 36.91 38.93 -18.33
C TRP A 1180 37.45 37.75 -17.53
N VAL A 1181 37.45 37.83 -16.19
CA VAL A 1181 37.85 36.72 -15.31
C VAL A 1181 36.88 35.54 -15.44
N LEU A 1182 35.56 35.80 -15.45
CA LEU A 1182 34.56 34.74 -15.64
C LEU A 1182 34.65 34.11 -17.03
N LEU A 1183 34.91 34.90 -18.07
CA LEU A 1183 35.13 34.38 -19.42
C LEU A 1183 36.36 33.48 -19.49
N ALA A 1184 37.46 33.88 -18.85
CA ALA A 1184 38.67 33.06 -18.75
C ALA A 1184 38.41 31.75 -17.99
N LEU A 1185 37.69 31.81 -16.87
CA LEU A 1185 37.29 30.63 -16.10
C LEU A 1185 36.37 29.70 -16.90
N ALA A 1186 35.40 30.25 -17.64
CA ALA A 1186 34.51 29.48 -18.50
C ALA A 1186 35.27 28.78 -19.64
N LEU A 1187 36.24 29.45 -20.26
CA LEU A 1187 37.11 28.85 -21.27
C LEU A 1187 38.00 27.74 -20.69
N ILE A 1188 38.54 27.93 -19.48
CA ILE A 1188 39.30 26.89 -18.77
C ILE A 1188 38.40 25.70 -18.47
N PHE A 1189 37.17 25.92 -18.00
CA PHE A 1189 36.18 24.87 -17.76
C PHE A 1189 35.80 24.12 -19.03
N LEU A 1190 35.60 24.82 -20.15
CA LEU A 1190 35.33 24.23 -21.45
C LEU A 1190 36.48 23.32 -21.89
N ILE A 1191 37.73 23.81 -21.78
CA ILE A 1191 38.93 23.06 -22.17
C ILE A 1191 39.12 21.83 -21.27
N THR A 1192 38.90 21.95 -19.96
CA THR A 1192 38.97 20.81 -19.04
C THR A 1192 37.87 19.81 -19.33
N THR A 1193 36.65 20.25 -19.64
CA THR A 1193 35.53 19.37 -20.01
C THR A 1193 35.82 18.63 -21.32
N ILE A 1194 36.39 19.30 -22.33
CA ILE A 1194 36.84 18.68 -23.58
C ILE A 1194 37.96 17.67 -23.29
N PHE A 1195 38.94 18.02 -22.44
CA PHE A 1195 40.04 17.13 -22.06
C PHE A 1195 39.53 15.87 -21.35
N PHE A 1196 38.60 16.01 -20.40
CA PHE A 1196 37.96 14.88 -19.74
C PHE A 1196 37.07 14.06 -20.71
N GLY A 1197 36.36 14.71 -21.63
CA GLY A 1197 35.59 14.03 -22.69
C GLY A 1197 36.48 13.23 -23.65
N VAL A 1198 37.64 13.77 -24.03
CA VAL A 1198 38.64 13.06 -24.85
C VAL A 1198 39.27 11.90 -24.08
N LYS A 1199 39.61 12.10 -22.79
CA LYS A 1199 40.15 11.05 -21.91
C LYS A 1199 39.12 9.94 -21.65
N PHE A 1200 37.84 10.30 -21.50
CA PHE A 1200 36.73 9.35 -21.38
C PHE A 1200 36.51 8.58 -22.69
N SER A 1201 36.54 9.24 -23.85
CA SER A 1201 36.41 8.54 -25.14
C SER A 1201 37.59 7.61 -25.46
N SER A 1202 38.81 7.96 -25.03
CA SER A 1202 40.00 7.10 -25.21
C SER A 1202 39.99 5.91 -24.25
N ALA A 1203 39.51 6.09 -23.01
CA ALA A 1203 39.25 5.00 -22.08
C ALA A 1203 38.16 4.05 -22.60
N ARG A 1204 37.10 4.61 -23.22
CA ARG A 1204 36.00 3.85 -23.83
C ARG A 1204 36.44 3.07 -25.09
N ARG A 1205 37.39 3.59 -25.89
CA ARG A 1205 37.97 2.88 -27.05
C ARG A 1205 38.90 1.71 -26.66
N LYS A 1206 39.52 1.73 -25.47
CA LYS A 1206 40.30 0.58 -24.96
C LYS A 1206 39.43 -0.52 -24.33
N ALA A 1207 38.20 -0.20 -23.93
CA ALA A 1207 37.25 -1.15 -23.35
C ALA A 1207 36.42 -1.93 -24.40
N PHE A 1208 36.35 -1.47 -25.65
CA PHE A 1208 35.59 -2.11 -26.73
C PHE A 1208 36.46 -3.05 -27.59
N LYS A 1209 36.92 -4.14 -26.97
CA LYS A 1209 37.24 -5.40 -27.67
C LYS A 1209 36.71 -6.57 -26.81
N SER A 1210 35.40 -6.59 -26.56
CA SER A 1210 34.63 -7.82 -26.35
C SER A 1210 33.12 -7.49 -26.35
N SER A 1211 32.42 -8.17 -27.24
CA SER A 1211 30.99 -8.12 -27.60
C SER A 1211 30.10 -8.53 -26.40
N SER A 1212 29.30 -7.63 -25.83
CA SER A 1212 27.86 -7.36 -26.11
C SER A 1212 26.85 -8.32 -25.44
N GLU A 1213 26.44 -7.98 -24.22
CA GLU A 1213 25.09 -8.11 -23.60
C GLU A 1213 25.12 -7.11 -22.41
N MET A 1214 24.28 -6.07 -22.34
CA MET A 1214 22.83 -6.03 -22.14
C MET A 1214 22.44 -6.25 -20.67
N GLU A 1215 22.58 -5.21 -19.83
CA GLU A 1215 21.52 -4.67 -18.96
C GLU A 1215 22.03 -3.45 -18.17
N LEU A 1216 21.13 -2.47 -18.07
CA LEU A 1216 20.94 -1.39 -17.10
C LEU A 1216 22.10 -0.97 -16.15
N LYS A 1217 22.39 0.33 -16.18
CA LYS A 1217 22.18 1.23 -15.03
C LYS A 1217 22.08 2.68 -15.49
#